data_AF-A0AAU5WJG2-F1
#
_entry.id   AF-A0AAU5WJG2-F1
#
_cell.length_a   1.000
_cell.length_b   1.000
_cell.length_c   1.000
_cell.angle_alpha   90.00
_cell.angle_beta   90.00
_cell.angle_gamma   90.00
#
_symmetry.space_group_name_H-M   'P 1'
#
loop_
_entity.id
_entity.type
_entity.pdbx_description
1 polymer ?
#
loop_
_entity_poly.entity_id
_entity_poly.type
_entity_poly.pdbx_seq_one_letter_code
_entity_poly.pdbx_strand_id
1 'polypeptide(L)'
;MSTDLFGLRVLDLDHERRRVRFRVFVVYYEPSWGTGDLLPNDPSFFFRALWEGAQDSHERERLTDLIGWRELLDEEWVDRHTHRFVSHVERLATRNHPVDDDAFESLAMFYYERDGGWQDEHLLAQGDYDVQVTDSRWMATLRPGQSWGTTFYPSNAAPPPEKADGLEAEYAALAAGGDTGAAFALGWLRQDRGDTEGAALAYRQAAGTDDQGDRAKALLYLAALHAGQDDTHAARAAYEDALACEAVWTQNLYRSHAALGLGALLRASGDEDGAQAAYALAEEAAQEARGLSLVREARRLANTETWVERTCRALQETGRDDAERTLADACGSAAAARFGVALTERENDRARTELAGLTDPAELETAAAIGLDLAAVRTREDDDAAVNEAMLAVMATGRPAEGYRRALAEGLVGTVSGPMSKPEKVVFHLLRLLKDSGDLDGVTRLAQTAEPAHPRVAASAFHFLGVTGIERDDPQRAAGWLRRGAALTEPDEDAAAGPAYDLGVVLAGQDDPDGARDAFGQAENGFVYLGDKARAACRLAELLNGQGDRAAASAAWTRAAFWHARLELGSDEHAAWSIRKLGDLLAEAGESTPARQAHHLADETQESDVAPAAGACAAFHYARWIQAGGHREQALTLLRAISDDSGPYAVKAARALRAATREPAVPGADGADGDARRAAGGPS
;
A
#
# COMPACT_ATOMS: atom_id res chain seq x y z
N MET A 1 -2.09 -0.22 -21.13
CA MET A 1 -2.93 0.75 -20.39
C MET A 1 -4.21 0.88 -21.19
N SER A 2 -5.34 0.43 -20.65
CA SER A 2 -6.66 0.68 -21.26
C SER A 2 -7.01 2.14 -21.03
N THR A 3 -7.65 2.79 -22.00
CA THR A 3 -8.00 4.22 -21.91
C THR A 3 -9.51 4.37 -21.95
N ASP A 4 -10.08 5.12 -21.00
CA ASP A 4 -11.51 5.40 -20.95
C ASP A 4 -11.96 6.15 -22.21
N LEU A 5 -13.01 5.64 -22.84
CA LEU A 5 -13.64 6.22 -24.03
C LEU A 5 -14.78 7.15 -23.62
N PHE A 6 -15.53 6.76 -22.58
CA PHE A 6 -16.68 7.48 -22.07
C PHE A 6 -16.60 7.70 -20.56
N GLY A 7 -17.17 8.80 -20.09
CA GLY A 7 -17.52 9.01 -18.70
C GLY A 7 -19.02 8.77 -18.49
N LEU A 8 -19.43 8.23 -17.34
CA LEU A 8 -20.82 8.06 -16.95
C LEU A 8 -21.11 8.78 -15.64
N ARG A 9 -22.32 9.32 -15.50
CA ARG A 9 -22.86 9.83 -14.24
C ARG A 9 -24.32 9.42 -14.08
N VAL A 10 -24.68 8.87 -12.92
CA VAL A 10 -26.08 8.61 -12.54
C VAL A 10 -26.73 9.94 -12.15
N LEU A 11 -27.74 10.38 -12.88
CA LEU A 11 -28.50 11.59 -12.56
C LEU A 11 -29.70 11.30 -11.67
N ASP A 12 -30.38 10.18 -11.91
CA ASP A 12 -31.63 9.82 -11.24
C ASP A 12 -31.90 8.31 -11.32
N LEU A 13 -32.64 7.78 -10.34
CA LEU A 13 -33.04 6.37 -10.25
C LEU A 13 -34.53 6.27 -9.91
N ASP A 14 -35.29 5.55 -10.73
CA ASP A 14 -36.69 5.23 -10.49
C ASP A 14 -36.85 3.70 -10.47
N HIS A 15 -36.79 3.11 -9.28
CA HIS A 15 -36.85 1.65 -9.09
C HIS A 15 -38.22 1.08 -9.46
N GLU A 16 -39.32 1.81 -9.20
CA GLU A 16 -40.67 1.36 -9.54
C GLU A 16 -40.84 1.28 -11.06
N ARG A 17 -40.36 2.31 -11.76
CA ARG A 17 -40.36 2.32 -13.22
C ARG A 17 -39.20 1.56 -13.82
N ARG A 18 -38.26 1.01 -13.05
CA ARG A 18 -37.05 0.32 -13.54
C ARG A 18 -36.25 1.18 -14.53
N ARG A 19 -36.08 2.47 -14.20
CA ARG A 19 -35.37 3.42 -15.06
C ARG A 19 -34.17 4.03 -14.35
N VAL A 20 -33.02 4.01 -15.02
CA VAL A 20 -31.84 4.80 -14.64
C VAL A 20 -31.69 5.95 -15.61
N ARG A 21 -31.43 7.15 -15.10
CA ARG A 21 -31.03 8.28 -15.93
C ARG A 21 -29.52 8.46 -15.86
N PHE A 22 -28.86 8.27 -17.00
CA PHE A 22 -27.43 8.52 -17.12
C PHE A 22 -27.16 9.84 -17.83
N ARG A 23 -26.04 10.47 -17.48
CA ARG A 23 -25.30 11.34 -18.38
C ARG A 23 -24.07 10.59 -18.86
N VAL A 24 -23.86 10.56 -20.17
CA VAL A 24 -22.66 10.01 -20.81
C VAL A 24 -21.84 11.17 -21.35
N PHE A 25 -20.53 11.16 -21.09
CA PHE A 25 -19.54 12.11 -21.56
C PHE A 25 -18.61 11.40 -22.56
N VAL A 26 -18.27 12.05 -23.67
CA VAL A 26 -17.13 11.61 -24.48
C VAL A 26 -15.87 12.17 -23.84
N VAL A 27 -14.96 11.29 -23.42
CA VAL A 27 -13.72 11.66 -22.69
C VAL A 27 -12.44 11.27 -23.45
N TYR A 28 -12.61 10.63 -24.61
CA TYR A 28 -11.55 10.37 -25.58
C TYR A 28 -11.95 10.88 -26.96
N TYR A 29 -11.13 11.76 -27.54
CA TYR A 29 -11.36 12.37 -28.86
C TYR A 29 -10.26 11.95 -29.82
N GLU A 30 -10.46 10.82 -30.49
CA GLU A 30 -9.54 10.28 -31.50
C GLU A 30 -9.82 10.92 -32.87
N PRO A 31 -8.85 11.63 -33.48
CA PRO A 31 -9.05 12.27 -34.79
C PRO A 31 -9.50 11.31 -35.89
N SER A 32 -9.12 10.03 -35.83
CA SER A 32 -9.56 9.03 -36.81
C SER A 32 -11.03 8.61 -36.70
N TRP A 33 -11.74 8.93 -35.61
CA TRP A 33 -13.18 8.69 -35.45
C TRP A 33 -14.04 9.73 -36.21
N GLY A 34 -13.49 10.91 -36.48
CA GLY A 34 -14.21 12.04 -37.08
C GLY A 34 -15.23 12.68 -36.13
N THR A 35 -16.01 13.65 -36.64
CA THR A 35 -17.00 14.45 -35.88
C THR A 35 -18.44 13.91 -35.96
N GLY A 36 -18.60 12.60 -36.19
CA GLY A 36 -19.89 11.92 -36.33
C GLY A 36 -20.73 11.84 -35.05
N ASP A 37 -21.70 10.92 -34.99
CA ASP A 37 -22.38 10.63 -33.71
C ASP A 37 -21.42 9.86 -32.79
N LEU A 38 -20.75 10.60 -31.90
CA LEU A 38 -19.77 10.08 -30.95
C LEU A 38 -20.42 9.43 -29.74
N LEU A 39 -21.70 9.69 -29.51
CA LEU A 39 -22.42 9.27 -28.32
C LEU A 39 -23.03 7.86 -28.52
N PRO A 40 -22.98 6.97 -27.52
CA PRO A 40 -23.49 5.62 -27.66
C PRO A 40 -25.03 5.60 -27.73
N ASN A 41 -25.60 4.70 -28.52
CA ASN A 41 -27.05 4.46 -28.58
C ASN A 41 -27.42 2.98 -28.38
N ASP A 42 -26.45 2.08 -28.55
CA ASP A 42 -26.73 0.65 -28.48
C ASP A 42 -26.95 0.22 -27.02
N PRO A 43 -28.00 -0.58 -26.72
CA PRO A 43 -28.25 -1.10 -25.38
C PRO A 43 -27.06 -1.85 -24.76
N SER A 44 -26.16 -2.43 -25.57
CA SER A 44 -25.04 -3.21 -25.04
C SER A 44 -24.05 -2.36 -24.26
N PHE A 45 -23.89 -1.09 -24.67
CA PHE A 45 -23.10 -0.12 -23.92
C PHE A 45 -23.69 0.08 -22.51
N PHE A 46 -24.99 0.29 -22.42
CA PHE A 46 -25.66 0.55 -21.14
C PHE A 46 -25.74 -0.69 -20.25
N PHE A 47 -25.81 -1.89 -20.82
CA PHE A 47 -25.66 -3.13 -20.05
C PHE A 47 -24.27 -3.19 -19.38
N ARG A 48 -23.20 -2.92 -20.13
CA ARG A 48 -21.83 -2.90 -19.58
C ARG A 48 -21.65 -1.78 -18.56
N ALA A 49 -22.26 -0.62 -18.79
CA ALA A 49 -22.27 0.48 -17.82
C ALA A 49 -22.97 0.09 -16.50
N LEU A 50 -24.12 -0.58 -16.56
CA LEU A 50 -24.80 -1.10 -15.35
C LEU A 50 -23.91 -2.10 -14.61
N TRP A 51 -23.20 -2.96 -15.35
CA TRP A 51 -22.28 -3.94 -14.78
C TRP A 51 -21.07 -3.30 -14.10
N GLU A 52 -20.44 -2.31 -14.74
CA GLU A 52 -19.31 -1.57 -14.16
C GLU A 52 -19.74 -0.74 -12.95
N GLY A 53 -20.86 -0.03 -13.04
CA GLY A 53 -21.41 0.73 -11.92
C GLY A 53 -21.76 -0.13 -10.70
N ALA A 54 -21.88 -1.45 -10.88
CA ALA A 54 -22.08 -2.42 -9.81
C ALA A 54 -20.77 -2.99 -9.21
N GLN A 55 -19.60 -2.81 -9.84
CA GLN A 55 -18.33 -3.35 -9.34
C GLN A 55 -17.90 -2.78 -7.99
N ASP A 56 -18.09 -1.48 -7.79
CA ASP A 56 -17.71 -0.79 -6.55
C ASP A 56 -18.68 -1.05 -5.39
N SER A 57 -19.80 -1.74 -5.67
CA SER A 57 -20.76 -2.12 -4.63
C SER A 57 -20.33 -3.39 -3.92
N HIS A 58 -20.42 -3.33 -2.60
CA HIS A 58 -20.18 -4.45 -1.70
C HIS A 58 -21.51 -5.09 -1.24
N GLU A 59 -22.60 -4.85 -1.98
CA GLU A 59 -23.89 -5.48 -1.74
C GLU A 59 -23.97 -6.84 -2.45
N ARG A 60 -24.73 -7.78 -1.88
CA ARG A 60 -25.03 -9.08 -2.51
C ARG A 60 -26.02 -8.90 -3.67
N GLU A 61 -26.11 -9.90 -4.55
CA GLU A 61 -27.09 -9.93 -5.66
C GLU A 61 -26.86 -8.88 -6.75
N ARG A 62 -25.61 -8.45 -6.89
CA ARG A 62 -25.19 -7.51 -7.94
C ARG A 62 -25.05 -8.19 -9.30
N LEU A 63 -25.17 -7.41 -10.36
CA LEU A 63 -25.07 -7.88 -11.73
C LEU A 63 -23.71 -8.58 -12.02
N THR A 64 -22.65 -8.17 -11.32
CA THR A 64 -21.31 -8.76 -11.40
C THR A 64 -21.20 -10.15 -10.79
N ASP A 65 -22.15 -10.57 -9.94
CA ASP A 65 -22.15 -11.92 -9.37
C ASP A 65 -22.77 -12.91 -10.37
N LEU A 66 -23.73 -12.43 -11.18
CA LEU A 66 -24.42 -13.20 -12.21
C LEU A 66 -23.58 -13.33 -13.49
N ILE A 67 -22.95 -12.23 -13.94
CA ILE A 67 -22.17 -12.17 -15.17
C ILE A 67 -20.70 -11.92 -14.83
N GLY A 68 -19.82 -12.84 -15.20
CA GLY A 68 -18.38 -12.70 -14.99
C GLY A 68 -17.72 -11.79 -16.02
N TRP A 69 -16.44 -11.47 -15.78
CA TRP A 69 -15.66 -10.67 -16.73
C TRP A 69 -15.52 -11.37 -18.10
N ARG A 70 -15.50 -12.71 -18.11
CA ARG A 70 -15.32 -13.49 -19.35
C ARG A 70 -16.50 -13.30 -20.30
N GLU A 71 -17.73 -13.40 -19.80
CA GLU A 71 -18.92 -13.13 -20.61
C GLU A 71 -19.02 -11.67 -21.03
N LEU A 72 -18.63 -10.73 -20.16
CA LEU A 72 -18.69 -9.31 -20.47
C LEU A 72 -17.73 -8.89 -21.59
N LEU A 73 -16.56 -9.54 -21.67
CA LEU A 73 -15.57 -9.32 -22.73
C LEU A 73 -15.87 -10.11 -24.02
N ASP A 74 -16.81 -11.06 -23.99
CA ASP A 74 -17.27 -11.75 -25.19
C ASP A 74 -18.37 -10.93 -25.89
N GLU A 75 -17.99 -10.23 -26.97
CA GLU A 75 -18.93 -9.40 -27.73
C GLU A 75 -20.13 -10.17 -28.27
N GLU A 76 -19.94 -11.40 -28.75
CA GLU A 76 -21.03 -12.21 -29.30
C GLU A 76 -22.01 -12.60 -28.21
N TRP A 77 -21.49 -12.91 -27.02
CA TRP A 77 -22.30 -13.15 -25.85
C TRP A 77 -23.08 -11.89 -25.47
N VAL A 78 -22.42 -10.74 -25.31
CA VAL A 78 -23.09 -9.50 -24.93
C VAL A 78 -24.15 -9.10 -25.94
N ASP A 79 -23.84 -9.15 -27.23
CA ASP A 79 -24.80 -8.80 -28.30
C ASP A 79 -26.03 -9.69 -28.22
N ARG A 80 -25.85 -11.00 -28.04
CA ARG A 80 -26.95 -11.95 -27.90
C ARG A 80 -27.77 -11.74 -26.62
N HIS A 81 -27.17 -11.29 -25.53
CA HIS A 81 -27.77 -11.33 -24.19
C HIS A 81 -28.20 -9.98 -23.62
N THR A 82 -27.81 -8.86 -24.22
CA THR A 82 -28.10 -7.50 -23.72
C THR A 82 -29.58 -7.24 -23.48
N HIS A 83 -30.45 -7.70 -24.38
CA HIS A 83 -31.90 -7.52 -24.28
C HIS A 83 -32.51 -8.09 -22.98
N ARG A 84 -31.76 -8.95 -22.27
CA ARG A 84 -32.14 -9.54 -20.98
C ARG A 84 -31.96 -8.56 -19.81
N PHE A 85 -31.13 -7.53 -19.96
CA PHE A 85 -30.79 -6.57 -18.90
C PHE A 85 -31.32 -5.18 -19.21
N VAL A 86 -31.19 -4.75 -20.47
CA VAL A 86 -31.65 -3.45 -20.96
C VAL A 86 -32.77 -3.68 -21.96
N SER A 87 -33.96 -3.18 -21.64
CA SER A 87 -35.15 -3.32 -22.47
C SER A 87 -35.34 -2.16 -23.45
N HIS A 88 -34.92 -0.96 -23.05
CA HIS A 88 -35.03 0.23 -23.89
C HIS A 88 -33.99 1.28 -23.48
N VAL A 89 -33.54 2.06 -24.46
CA VAL A 89 -32.65 3.21 -24.28
C VAL A 89 -33.23 4.37 -25.07
N GLU A 90 -33.43 5.50 -24.39
CA GLU A 90 -33.87 6.73 -25.01
C GLU A 90 -32.87 7.85 -24.71
N ARG A 91 -32.27 8.44 -25.75
CA ARG A 91 -31.44 9.65 -25.63
C ARG A 91 -32.36 10.86 -25.53
N LEU A 92 -32.41 11.50 -24.36
CA LEU A 92 -33.31 12.60 -24.06
C LEU A 92 -32.78 13.96 -24.50
N ALA A 93 -31.47 14.18 -24.32
CA ALA A 93 -30.84 15.46 -24.61
C ALA A 93 -29.39 15.26 -25.02
N THR A 94 -28.87 16.17 -25.85
CA THR A 94 -27.47 16.27 -26.22
C THR A 94 -26.92 17.66 -25.90
N ARG A 95 -25.63 17.73 -25.57
CA ARG A 95 -24.88 18.98 -25.38
C ARG A 95 -23.54 18.86 -26.07
N ASN A 96 -23.08 19.95 -26.67
CA ASN A 96 -21.82 20.02 -27.42
C ASN A 96 -21.68 18.88 -28.45
N HIS A 97 -22.80 18.48 -29.07
CA HIS A 97 -22.83 17.41 -30.07
C HIS A 97 -23.88 17.74 -31.17
N PRO A 98 -23.52 17.64 -32.47
CA PRO A 98 -22.21 17.24 -33.01
C PRO A 98 -21.11 18.23 -32.64
N VAL A 99 -19.89 17.72 -32.49
CA VAL A 99 -18.69 18.55 -32.23
C VAL A 99 -18.23 19.09 -33.57
N ASP A 100 -18.09 20.41 -33.73
CA ASP A 100 -17.50 20.97 -34.95
C ASP A 100 -15.98 20.74 -34.99
N ASP A 101 -15.39 20.77 -36.20
CA ASP A 101 -13.98 20.40 -36.39
C ASP A 101 -13.02 21.32 -35.61
N ASP A 102 -13.33 22.62 -35.51
CA ASP A 102 -12.50 23.59 -34.75
C ASP A 102 -12.56 23.33 -33.24
N ALA A 103 -13.74 23.02 -32.71
CA ALA A 103 -13.93 22.61 -31.32
C ALA A 103 -13.23 21.28 -31.04
N PHE A 104 -13.32 20.30 -31.95
CA PHE A 104 -12.68 19.00 -31.82
C PHE A 104 -11.16 19.10 -31.71
N GLU A 105 -10.51 19.95 -32.52
CA GLU A 105 -9.07 20.20 -32.43
C GLU A 105 -8.63 20.88 -31.13
N SER A 106 -9.54 21.62 -30.47
CA SER A 106 -9.26 22.33 -29.23
C SER A 106 -9.41 21.47 -27.96
N LEU A 107 -10.10 20.33 -28.06
CA LEU A 107 -10.31 19.41 -26.94
C LEU A 107 -9.03 18.63 -26.65
N ALA A 108 -8.75 18.39 -25.36
CA ALA A 108 -7.71 17.45 -24.99
C ALA A 108 -8.04 16.04 -25.51
N MET A 109 -7.01 15.30 -25.88
CA MET A 109 -7.17 13.91 -26.36
C MET A 109 -7.79 13.00 -25.29
N PHE A 110 -7.46 13.23 -24.01
CA PHE A 110 -7.93 12.42 -22.88
C PHE A 110 -8.42 13.31 -21.72
N TYR A 111 -9.51 12.88 -21.08
CA TYR A 111 -9.99 13.43 -19.82
C TYR A 111 -10.13 12.30 -18.80
N TYR A 112 -9.49 12.45 -17.64
CA TYR A 112 -9.58 11.47 -16.56
C TYR A 112 -10.58 11.92 -15.51
N GLU A 113 -11.33 10.97 -14.97
CA GLU A 113 -12.23 11.19 -13.85
C GLU A 113 -11.40 11.54 -12.60
N ARG A 114 -11.84 12.58 -11.88
CA ARG A 114 -11.32 13.01 -10.58
C ARG A 114 -12.47 13.53 -9.72
N ASP A 115 -12.64 12.94 -8.54
CA ASP A 115 -13.61 13.37 -7.52
C ASP A 115 -15.06 13.50 -8.02
N GLY A 116 -15.48 12.59 -8.89
CA GLY A 116 -16.80 12.52 -9.51
C GLY A 116 -16.99 13.38 -10.77
N GLY A 117 -15.92 13.96 -11.32
CA GLY A 117 -16.00 14.87 -12.47
C GLY A 117 -14.80 14.81 -13.41
N TRP A 118 -14.91 15.54 -14.53
CA TRP A 118 -13.85 15.66 -15.53
C TRP A 118 -13.40 17.12 -15.68
N GLN A 119 -12.13 17.31 -16.04
CA GLN A 119 -11.63 18.64 -16.38
C GLN A 119 -12.46 19.23 -17.53
N ASP A 120 -12.87 20.49 -17.41
CA ASP A 120 -13.62 21.23 -18.43
C ASP A 120 -14.89 20.50 -18.91
N GLU A 121 -15.53 19.73 -18.01
CA GLU A 121 -16.67 18.86 -18.32
C GLU A 121 -17.76 19.53 -19.16
N HIS A 122 -18.04 20.80 -18.90
CA HIS A 122 -19.02 21.62 -19.61
C HIS A 122 -18.76 21.80 -21.12
N LEU A 123 -17.54 21.54 -21.59
CA LEU A 123 -17.15 21.59 -23.00
C LEU A 123 -17.27 20.24 -23.72
N LEU A 124 -17.32 19.14 -22.97
CA LEU A 124 -17.36 17.79 -23.54
C LEU A 124 -18.69 17.52 -24.25
N ALA A 125 -18.67 16.68 -25.28
CA ALA A 125 -19.88 16.12 -25.88
C ALA A 125 -20.61 15.24 -24.84
N GLN A 126 -21.90 15.49 -24.64
CA GLN A 126 -22.70 14.84 -23.61
C GLN A 126 -24.06 14.39 -24.13
N GLY A 127 -24.54 13.25 -23.63
CA GLY A 127 -25.91 12.80 -23.81
C GLY A 127 -26.56 12.44 -22.47
N ASP A 128 -27.81 12.86 -22.26
CA ASP A 128 -28.65 12.37 -21.16
C ASP A 128 -29.54 11.24 -21.68
N TYR A 129 -29.60 10.13 -20.96
CA TYR A 129 -30.28 8.90 -21.39
C TYR A 129 -31.20 8.38 -20.31
N ASP A 130 -32.42 8.01 -20.71
CA ASP A 130 -33.27 7.11 -19.91
C ASP A 130 -33.02 5.67 -20.36
N VAL A 131 -32.46 4.87 -19.44
CA VAL A 131 -32.19 3.45 -19.64
C VAL A 131 -33.21 2.65 -18.85
N GLN A 132 -34.04 1.92 -19.56
CA GLN A 132 -35.08 1.08 -19.01
C GLN A 132 -34.55 -0.35 -18.85
N VAL A 133 -34.34 -0.77 -17.60
CA VAL A 133 -33.86 -2.12 -17.31
C VAL A 133 -35.02 -3.10 -17.18
N THR A 134 -34.73 -4.38 -17.40
CA THR A 134 -35.72 -5.46 -17.29
C THR A 134 -36.10 -5.75 -15.84
N ASP A 135 -35.18 -5.54 -14.89
CA ASP A 135 -35.34 -5.80 -13.47
C ASP A 135 -34.71 -4.69 -12.62
N SER A 136 -35.42 -4.19 -11.60
CA SER A 136 -34.94 -3.11 -10.73
C SER A 136 -33.64 -3.46 -9.98
N ARG A 137 -33.29 -4.74 -9.84
CA ARG A 137 -32.04 -5.18 -9.22
C ARG A 137 -30.80 -4.78 -10.00
N TRP A 138 -30.89 -4.64 -11.33
CA TRP A 138 -29.76 -4.21 -12.17
C TRP A 138 -29.29 -2.78 -11.90
N MET A 139 -30.08 -2.01 -11.16
CA MET A 139 -29.73 -0.66 -10.72
C MET A 139 -29.67 -0.52 -9.19
N ALA A 140 -29.85 -1.60 -8.43
CA ALA A 140 -29.92 -1.53 -6.97
C ALA A 140 -28.63 -0.97 -6.34
N THR A 141 -27.49 -1.25 -6.96
CA THR A 141 -26.18 -0.81 -6.49
C THR A 141 -25.82 0.62 -6.89
N LEU A 142 -26.58 1.23 -7.80
CA LEU A 142 -26.29 2.58 -8.29
C LEU A 142 -26.74 3.64 -7.29
N ARG A 143 -26.10 4.82 -7.34
CA ARG A 143 -26.48 5.99 -6.52
C ARG A 143 -26.51 7.26 -7.35
N PRO A 144 -27.50 8.17 -7.16
CA PRO A 144 -27.46 9.48 -7.81
C PRO A 144 -26.16 10.22 -7.48
N GLY A 145 -25.51 10.78 -8.49
CA GLY A 145 -24.20 11.43 -8.39
C GLY A 145 -23.00 10.52 -8.64
N GLN A 146 -23.15 9.19 -8.56
CA GLN A 146 -22.08 8.24 -8.88
C GLN A 146 -21.56 8.47 -10.30
N SER A 147 -20.23 8.57 -10.45
CA SER A 147 -19.57 8.80 -11.74
C SER A 147 -18.36 7.88 -11.91
N TRP A 148 -18.09 7.43 -13.13
CA TRP A 148 -16.92 6.61 -13.47
C TRP A 148 -16.54 6.73 -14.95
N GLY A 149 -15.28 6.44 -15.29
CA GLY A 149 -14.82 6.26 -16.66
C GLY A 149 -14.99 4.82 -17.13
N THR A 150 -15.24 4.62 -18.43
CA THR A 150 -15.37 3.28 -19.04
C THR A 150 -14.59 3.17 -20.33
N THR A 151 -13.98 2.01 -20.54
CA THR A 151 -13.31 1.64 -21.80
C THR A 151 -14.26 0.91 -22.76
N PHE A 152 -15.49 0.60 -22.34
CA PHE A 152 -16.45 -0.11 -23.16
C PHE A 152 -17.06 0.78 -24.24
N TYR A 153 -17.34 0.17 -25.38
CA TYR A 153 -17.97 0.79 -26.53
C TYR A 153 -19.28 0.07 -26.89
N PRO A 154 -20.20 0.75 -27.59
CA PRO A 154 -21.39 0.10 -28.12
C PRO A 154 -20.99 -0.98 -29.14
N SER A 155 -21.60 -2.15 -29.01
CA SER A 155 -21.54 -3.25 -29.98
C SER A 155 -22.89 -3.35 -30.70
N ASN A 156 -23.40 -4.54 -31.04
CA ASN A 156 -24.64 -4.70 -31.78
C ASN A 156 -25.64 -5.57 -31.01
N ALA A 157 -26.34 -5.00 -30.02
CA ALA A 157 -27.33 -5.73 -29.24
C ALA A 157 -28.41 -6.33 -30.16
N ALA A 158 -28.55 -7.66 -30.13
CA ALA A 158 -29.59 -8.36 -30.83
C ALA A 158 -30.97 -8.02 -30.22
N PRO A 159 -32.01 -7.86 -31.06
CA PRO A 159 -33.37 -7.68 -30.55
C PRO A 159 -33.80 -8.92 -29.75
N PRO A 160 -34.73 -8.76 -28.78
CA PRO A 160 -35.25 -9.90 -28.04
C PRO A 160 -35.91 -10.90 -29.00
N PRO A 161 -35.74 -12.22 -28.77
CA PRO A 161 -36.32 -13.24 -29.64
C PRO A 161 -37.86 -13.18 -29.65
N GLU A 162 -38.48 -13.51 -30.80
CA GLU A 162 -39.95 -13.48 -30.99
C GLU A 162 -40.73 -14.39 -30.03
N LYS A 163 -40.07 -15.44 -29.50
CA LYS A 163 -40.57 -16.24 -28.39
C LYS A 163 -39.63 -16.04 -27.21
N ALA A 164 -40.20 -15.76 -26.04
CA ALA A 164 -39.49 -15.89 -24.79
C ALA A 164 -39.26 -17.39 -24.52
N ASP A 165 -38.26 -17.97 -25.16
CA ASP A 165 -37.72 -19.25 -24.71
C ASP A 165 -37.32 -19.06 -23.24
N GLY A 166 -37.86 -19.89 -22.35
CA GLY A 166 -37.75 -19.65 -20.91
C GLY A 166 -36.29 -19.63 -20.49
N LEU A 167 -35.78 -18.47 -20.04
CA LEU A 167 -34.40 -18.27 -19.59
C LEU A 167 -33.95 -19.33 -18.57
N GLU A 168 -34.87 -19.68 -17.65
CA GLU A 168 -34.67 -20.75 -16.70
C GLU A 168 -34.44 -22.11 -17.39
N ALA A 169 -35.14 -22.39 -18.49
CA ALA A 169 -34.97 -23.63 -19.26
C ALA A 169 -33.64 -23.66 -20.03
N GLU A 170 -33.17 -22.52 -20.55
CA GLU A 170 -31.85 -22.39 -21.19
C GLU A 170 -30.73 -22.66 -20.18
N TYR A 171 -30.74 -21.96 -19.04
CA TYR A 171 -29.77 -22.19 -17.98
C TYR A 171 -29.91 -23.59 -17.35
N ALA A 172 -31.13 -24.15 -17.28
CA ALA A 172 -31.31 -25.54 -16.87
C ALA A 172 -30.70 -26.53 -17.85
N ALA A 173 -30.76 -26.27 -19.16
CA ALA A 173 -30.13 -27.12 -20.16
C ALA A 173 -28.59 -27.04 -20.09
N LEU A 174 -28.04 -25.82 -19.95
CA LEU A 174 -26.60 -25.60 -19.79
C LEU A 174 -26.08 -26.19 -18.47
N ALA A 175 -26.79 -25.97 -17.37
CA ALA A 175 -26.48 -26.57 -16.08
C ALA A 175 -26.54 -28.11 -16.16
N ALA A 176 -27.56 -28.69 -16.80
CA ALA A 176 -27.61 -30.14 -17.03
C ALA A 176 -26.41 -30.67 -17.85
N GLY A 177 -25.82 -29.82 -18.70
CA GLY A 177 -24.57 -30.09 -19.42
C GLY A 177 -23.29 -29.96 -18.59
N GLY A 178 -23.38 -29.55 -17.33
CA GLY A 178 -22.25 -29.41 -16.40
C GLY A 178 -21.72 -27.99 -16.23
N ASP A 179 -22.35 -26.97 -16.83
CA ASP A 179 -21.93 -25.58 -16.69
C ASP A 179 -22.32 -25.03 -15.31
N THR A 180 -21.30 -24.77 -14.48
CA THR A 180 -21.47 -24.29 -13.10
C THR A 180 -21.87 -22.82 -13.02
N GLY A 181 -21.49 -21.99 -13.99
CA GLY A 181 -21.95 -20.60 -14.09
C GLY A 181 -23.43 -20.53 -14.45
N ALA A 182 -23.86 -21.37 -15.40
CA ALA A 182 -25.27 -21.55 -15.73
C ALA A 182 -26.08 -22.09 -14.54
N ALA A 183 -25.53 -23.03 -13.77
CA ALA A 183 -26.17 -23.53 -12.56
C ALA A 183 -26.36 -22.42 -11.50
N PHE A 184 -25.41 -21.50 -11.36
CA PHE A 184 -25.54 -20.36 -10.47
C PHE A 184 -26.68 -19.43 -10.91
N ALA A 185 -26.69 -19.05 -12.20
CA ALA A 185 -27.74 -18.23 -12.78
C ALA A 185 -29.13 -18.88 -12.65
N LEU A 186 -29.22 -20.19 -12.86
CA LEU A 186 -30.45 -20.96 -12.64
C LEU A 186 -30.93 -20.89 -11.18
N GLY A 187 -30.01 -21.03 -10.22
CA GLY A 187 -30.32 -20.94 -8.80
C GLY A 187 -30.91 -19.58 -8.43
N TRP A 188 -30.29 -18.53 -8.93
CA TRP A 188 -30.75 -17.16 -8.74
C TRP A 188 -32.15 -16.91 -9.32
N LEU A 189 -32.40 -17.36 -10.55
CA LEU A 189 -33.71 -17.23 -11.21
C LEU A 189 -34.82 -17.98 -10.46
N ARG A 190 -34.52 -19.16 -9.93
CA ARG A 190 -35.48 -19.95 -9.15
C ARG A 190 -35.77 -19.34 -7.79
N GLN A 191 -34.75 -18.82 -7.12
CA GLN A 191 -34.90 -18.10 -5.86
C GLN A 191 -35.83 -16.91 -6.04
N ASP A 192 -35.64 -16.13 -7.11
CA ASP A 192 -36.48 -14.99 -7.44
C ASP A 192 -37.96 -15.36 -7.65
N ARG A 193 -38.21 -16.54 -8.22
CA ARG A 193 -39.56 -17.09 -8.39
C ARG A 193 -40.14 -17.71 -7.11
N GLY A 194 -39.37 -17.77 -6.03
CA GLY A 194 -39.74 -18.45 -4.79
C GLY A 194 -39.60 -19.97 -4.83
N ASP A 195 -39.00 -20.55 -5.89
CA ASP A 195 -38.62 -21.97 -5.93
C ASP A 195 -37.32 -22.18 -5.14
N THR A 196 -37.44 -22.19 -3.83
CA THR A 196 -36.29 -22.29 -2.92
C THR A 196 -35.59 -23.63 -3.01
N GLU A 197 -36.32 -24.73 -3.24
CA GLU A 197 -35.72 -26.07 -3.33
C GLU A 197 -34.93 -26.22 -4.64
N GLY A 198 -35.52 -25.80 -5.76
CA GLY A 198 -34.86 -25.79 -7.06
C GLY A 198 -33.68 -24.82 -7.10
N ALA A 199 -33.74 -23.71 -6.36
CA ALA A 199 -32.61 -22.78 -6.18
C ALA A 199 -31.46 -23.42 -5.40
N ALA A 200 -31.75 -24.04 -4.25
CA ALA A 200 -30.75 -24.70 -3.43
C ALA A 200 -30.02 -25.82 -4.19
N LEU A 201 -30.75 -26.60 -5.00
CA LEU A 201 -30.16 -27.62 -5.86
C LEU A 201 -29.18 -27.01 -6.88
N ALA A 202 -29.58 -25.93 -7.54
CA ALA A 202 -28.80 -25.28 -8.57
C ALA A 202 -27.55 -24.58 -8.00
N TYR A 203 -27.65 -23.90 -6.85
CA TYR A 203 -26.47 -23.36 -6.16
C TYR A 203 -25.51 -24.44 -5.68
N ARG A 204 -26.02 -25.58 -5.17
CA ARG A 204 -25.17 -26.71 -4.80
C ARG A 204 -24.43 -27.29 -6.01
N GLN A 205 -25.10 -27.34 -7.16
CA GLN A 205 -24.46 -27.74 -8.41
C GLN A 205 -23.39 -26.73 -8.84
N ALA A 206 -23.65 -25.43 -8.74
CA ALA A 206 -22.67 -24.38 -9.03
C ALA A 206 -21.43 -24.47 -8.13
N ALA A 207 -21.60 -24.82 -6.85
CA ALA A 207 -20.52 -25.04 -5.89
C ALA A 207 -19.61 -26.25 -6.22
N GLY A 208 -19.97 -27.07 -7.21
CA GLY A 208 -19.15 -28.17 -7.70
C GLY A 208 -17.98 -27.75 -8.61
N THR A 209 -17.79 -26.45 -8.85
CA THR A 209 -16.66 -25.92 -9.62
C THR A 209 -15.31 -26.09 -8.91
N ASP A 210 -14.24 -26.20 -9.68
CA ASP A 210 -12.85 -26.19 -9.17
C ASP A 210 -12.35 -24.77 -8.86
N ASP A 211 -13.00 -23.73 -9.42
CA ASP A 211 -12.69 -22.33 -9.11
C ASP A 211 -13.16 -21.97 -7.70
N GLN A 212 -12.22 -21.73 -6.78
CA GLN A 212 -12.51 -21.48 -5.37
C GLN A 212 -13.35 -20.21 -5.14
N GLY A 213 -13.21 -19.20 -5.99
CA GLY A 213 -13.98 -17.96 -5.89
C GLY A 213 -15.44 -18.16 -6.27
N ASP A 214 -15.69 -18.81 -7.41
CA ASP A 214 -17.06 -19.14 -7.84
C ASP A 214 -17.71 -20.17 -6.91
N ARG A 215 -16.93 -21.10 -6.35
CA ARG A 215 -17.40 -22.02 -5.31
C ARG A 215 -17.82 -21.28 -4.04
N ALA A 216 -16.98 -20.37 -3.52
CA ALA A 216 -17.30 -19.56 -2.34
C ALA A 216 -18.55 -18.69 -2.59
N LYS A 217 -18.69 -18.11 -3.79
CA LYS A 217 -19.88 -17.37 -4.23
C LYS A 217 -21.13 -18.25 -4.20
N ALA A 218 -21.10 -19.43 -4.81
CA ALA A 218 -22.25 -20.34 -4.83
C ALA A 218 -22.66 -20.80 -3.42
N LEU A 219 -21.68 -21.13 -2.56
CA LEU A 219 -21.91 -21.52 -1.17
C LEU A 219 -22.49 -20.38 -0.32
N LEU A 220 -22.01 -19.15 -0.52
CA LEU A 220 -22.55 -17.95 0.13
C LEU A 220 -24.05 -17.78 -0.16
N TYR A 221 -24.46 -17.92 -1.42
CA TYR A 221 -25.86 -17.80 -1.83
C TYR A 221 -26.71 -18.96 -1.31
N LEU A 222 -26.19 -20.18 -1.34
CA LEU A 222 -26.83 -21.34 -0.74
C LEU A 222 -27.05 -21.14 0.77
N ALA A 223 -26.05 -20.61 1.48
CA ALA A 223 -26.13 -20.33 2.91
C ALA A 223 -27.18 -19.25 3.22
N ALA A 224 -27.19 -18.16 2.44
CA ALA A 224 -28.18 -17.10 2.58
C ALA A 224 -29.60 -17.59 2.33
N LEU A 225 -29.80 -18.45 1.32
CA LEU A 225 -31.08 -19.09 1.03
C LEU A 225 -31.57 -19.94 2.19
N HIS A 226 -30.71 -20.80 2.76
CA HIS A 226 -31.05 -21.60 3.93
C HIS A 226 -31.34 -20.75 5.17
N ALA A 227 -30.57 -19.67 5.39
CA ALA A 227 -30.81 -18.74 6.48
C ALA A 227 -32.19 -18.05 6.36
N GLY A 228 -32.60 -17.66 5.15
CA GLY A 228 -33.92 -17.10 4.89
C GLY A 228 -35.09 -18.08 5.07
N GLN A 229 -34.79 -19.39 5.12
CA GLN A 229 -35.76 -20.45 5.43
C GLN A 229 -35.72 -20.88 6.91
N ASP A 230 -34.98 -20.17 7.77
CA ASP A 230 -34.67 -20.54 9.15
C ASP A 230 -33.98 -21.92 9.31
N ASP A 231 -33.41 -22.49 8.24
CA ASP A 231 -32.59 -23.71 8.29
C ASP A 231 -31.18 -23.38 8.76
N THR A 232 -31.08 -23.13 10.07
CA THR A 232 -29.84 -22.69 10.73
C THR A 232 -28.70 -23.70 10.55
N HIS A 233 -28.99 -24.99 10.52
CA HIS A 233 -27.96 -26.02 10.39
C HIS A 233 -27.37 -26.03 8.97
N ALA A 234 -28.21 -26.04 7.94
CA ALA A 234 -27.74 -26.00 6.56
C ALA A 234 -27.06 -24.67 6.22
N ALA A 235 -27.59 -23.55 6.73
CA ALA A 235 -27.00 -22.23 6.55
C ALA A 235 -25.59 -22.15 7.15
N ARG A 236 -25.44 -22.61 8.40
CA ARG A 236 -24.13 -22.65 9.08
C ARG A 236 -23.11 -23.46 8.30
N ALA A 237 -23.47 -24.69 7.91
CA ALA A 237 -22.57 -25.56 7.15
C ALA A 237 -22.12 -24.92 5.83
N ALA A 238 -23.05 -24.31 5.08
CA ALA A 238 -22.71 -23.65 3.82
C ALA A 238 -21.85 -22.39 4.01
N TYR A 239 -22.05 -21.61 5.08
CA TYR A 239 -21.16 -20.49 5.41
C TYR A 239 -19.76 -20.97 5.81
N GLU A 240 -19.64 -22.01 6.64
CA GLU A 240 -18.36 -22.60 7.03
C GLU A 240 -17.61 -23.17 5.81
N ASP A 241 -18.32 -23.84 4.89
CA ASP A 241 -17.75 -24.33 3.63
C ASP A 241 -17.26 -23.19 2.72
N ALA A 242 -17.99 -22.06 2.65
CA ALA A 242 -17.56 -20.90 1.90
C ALA A 242 -16.27 -20.28 2.47
N LEU A 243 -16.11 -20.29 3.80
CA LEU A 243 -14.90 -19.83 4.49
C LEU A 243 -13.71 -20.78 4.34
N ALA A 244 -13.95 -22.06 4.06
CA ALA A 244 -12.90 -23.04 3.81
C ALA A 244 -12.28 -22.95 2.40
N CYS A 245 -12.91 -22.23 1.46
CA CYS A 245 -12.40 -22.09 0.10
C CYS A 245 -11.12 -21.23 0.07
N GLU A 246 -9.99 -21.77 -0.41
CA GLU A 246 -8.72 -21.04 -0.51
C GLU A 246 -8.85 -19.85 -1.45
N ALA A 247 -8.56 -18.64 -0.97
CA ALA A 247 -8.78 -17.43 -1.74
C ALA A 247 -7.49 -16.86 -2.35
N VAL A 248 -7.58 -16.45 -3.61
CA VAL A 248 -6.67 -15.48 -4.23
C VAL A 248 -7.20 -14.07 -3.92
N TRP A 249 -6.33 -13.06 -3.78
CA TRP A 249 -6.64 -11.67 -3.36
C TRP A 249 -7.97 -11.07 -3.89
N THR A 250 -8.38 -11.37 -5.12
CA THR A 250 -9.64 -10.85 -5.73
C THR A 250 -10.92 -11.58 -5.28
N GLN A 251 -10.82 -12.70 -4.56
CA GLN A 251 -11.94 -13.58 -4.19
C GLN A 251 -12.31 -13.50 -2.69
N ASN A 252 -11.59 -12.71 -1.90
CA ASN A 252 -11.81 -12.54 -0.46
C ASN A 252 -13.12 -11.82 -0.09
N LEU A 253 -13.80 -11.18 -1.05
CA LEU A 253 -15.08 -10.51 -0.81
C LEU A 253 -16.20 -11.49 -0.40
N TYR A 254 -16.31 -12.63 -1.07
CA TYR A 254 -17.35 -13.63 -0.77
C TYR A 254 -17.13 -14.28 0.61
N ARG A 255 -15.87 -14.54 0.98
CA ARG A 255 -15.49 -15.01 2.32
C ARG A 255 -15.91 -14.01 3.40
N SER A 256 -15.63 -12.72 3.17
CA SER A 256 -16.03 -11.64 4.09
C SER A 256 -17.55 -11.63 4.29
N HIS A 257 -18.32 -11.72 3.21
CA HIS A 257 -19.79 -11.80 3.29
C HIS A 257 -20.29 -13.07 3.98
N ALA A 258 -19.63 -14.22 3.75
CA ALA A 258 -19.98 -15.47 4.41
C ALA A 258 -19.75 -15.39 5.93
N ALA A 259 -18.63 -14.80 6.34
CA ALA A 259 -18.31 -14.55 7.75
C ALA A 259 -19.34 -13.61 8.41
N LEU A 260 -19.74 -12.51 7.75
CA LEU A 260 -20.81 -11.64 8.24
C LEU A 260 -22.14 -12.39 8.42
N GLY A 261 -22.51 -13.19 7.42
CA GLY A 261 -23.74 -14.00 7.45
C GLY A 261 -23.73 -15.05 8.55
N LEU A 262 -22.58 -15.71 8.75
CA LEU A 262 -22.37 -16.64 9.85
C LEU A 262 -22.49 -15.95 11.21
N GLY A 263 -21.87 -14.77 11.37
CA GLY A 263 -21.95 -14.01 12.61
C GLY A 263 -23.38 -13.60 12.96
N ALA A 264 -24.15 -13.13 11.98
CA ALA A 264 -25.56 -12.79 12.18
C ALA A 264 -26.39 -14.02 12.58
N LEU A 265 -26.15 -15.17 11.95
CA LEU A 265 -26.81 -16.44 12.26
C LEU A 265 -26.49 -16.92 13.68
N LEU A 266 -25.21 -16.87 14.08
CA LEU A 266 -24.75 -17.29 15.41
C LEU A 266 -25.34 -16.39 16.50
N ARG A 267 -25.34 -15.07 16.30
CA ARG A 267 -25.98 -14.12 17.22
C ARG A 267 -27.48 -14.38 17.36
N ALA A 268 -28.19 -14.61 16.24
CA ALA A 268 -29.61 -14.96 16.27
C ALA A 268 -29.89 -16.25 17.06
N SER A 269 -28.94 -17.20 17.05
CA SER A 269 -29.00 -18.44 17.84
C SER A 269 -28.53 -18.29 19.29
N GLY A 270 -28.06 -17.11 19.70
CA GLY A 270 -27.57 -16.82 21.05
C GLY A 270 -26.08 -17.14 21.30
N ASP A 271 -25.33 -17.52 20.26
CA ASP A 271 -23.88 -17.75 20.32
C ASP A 271 -23.13 -16.46 20.01
N GLU A 272 -23.01 -15.59 21.03
CA GLU A 272 -22.37 -14.28 20.88
C GLU A 272 -20.84 -14.39 20.70
N ASP A 273 -20.19 -15.37 21.36
CA ASP A 273 -18.75 -15.61 21.21
C ASP A 273 -18.42 -16.08 19.79
N GLY A 274 -19.22 -17.01 19.25
CA GLY A 274 -19.12 -17.44 17.87
C GLY A 274 -19.41 -16.31 16.88
N ALA A 275 -20.41 -15.47 17.17
CA ALA A 275 -20.72 -14.31 16.35
C ALA A 275 -19.55 -13.32 16.27
N GLN A 276 -18.93 -13.03 17.41
CA GLN A 276 -17.79 -12.12 17.47
C GLN A 276 -16.58 -12.66 16.72
N ALA A 277 -16.30 -13.96 16.84
CA ALA A 277 -15.26 -14.61 16.06
C ALA A 277 -15.53 -14.52 14.55
N ALA A 278 -16.79 -14.71 14.13
CA ALA A 278 -17.18 -14.59 12.73
C ALA A 278 -17.07 -13.15 12.20
N TYR A 279 -17.43 -12.12 12.98
CA TYR A 279 -17.24 -10.73 12.57
C TYR A 279 -15.75 -10.34 12.49
N ALA A 280 -14.91 -10.84 13.38
CA ALA A 280 -13.46 -10.64 13.28
C ALA A 280 -12.87 -11.24 12.00
N LEU A 281 -13.30 -12.46 11.62
CA LEU A 281 -12.93 -13.08 10.34
C LEU A 281 -13.45 -12.28 9.13
N ALA A 282 -14.64 -11.70 9.24
CA ALA A 282 -15.19 -10.84 8.19
C ALA A 282 -14.34 -9.58 7.98
N GLU A 283 -13.91 -8.94 9.08
CA GLU A 283 -13.02 -7.78 9.02
C GLU A 283 -11.69 -8.12 8.37
N GLU A 284 -11.04 -9.21 8.78
CA GLU A 284 -9.75 -9.66 8.23
C GLU A 284 -9.84 -9.90 6.72
N ALA A 285 -10.82 -10.72 6.29
CA ALA A 285 -11.03 -11.01 4.88
C ALA A 285 -11.37 -9.74 4.08
N ALA A 286 -12.13 -8.80 4.67
CA ALA A 286 -12.47 -7.55 4.02
C ALA A 286 -11.27 -6.62 3.88
N GLN A 287 -10.37 -6.58 4.86
CA GLN A 287 -9.12 -5.82 4.79
C GLN A 287 -8.21 -6.34 3.66
N GLU A 288 -8.07 -7.67 3.54
CA GLU A 288 -7.31 -8.28 2.44
C GLU A 288 -7.91 -7.98 1.07
N ALA A 289 -9.25 -7.98 0.97
CA ALA A 289 -9.98 -7.62 -0.24
C ALA A 289 -10.05 -6.11 -0.51
N ARG A 290 -9.54 -5.26 0.40
CA ARG A 290 -9.71 -3.79 0.40
C ARG A 290 -11.18 -3.32 0.41
N GLY A 291 -12.08 -4.13 0.97
CA GLY A 291 -13.52 -3.85 1.08
C GLY A 291 -13.87 -2.97 2.28
N LEU A 292 -13.61 -1.65 2.20
CA LEU A 292 -13.75 -0.71 3.31
C LEU A 292 -15.15 -0.69 3.96
N SER A 293 -16.21 -0.81 3.16
CA SER A 293 -17.58 -0.84 3.66
C SER A 293 -17.86 -2.09 4.51
N LEU A 294 -17.31 -3.24 4.12
CA LEU A 294 -17.43 -4.50 4.86
C LEU A 294 -16.61 -4.49 6.15
N VAL A 295 -15.44 -3.85 6.14
CA VAL A 295 -14.67 -3.61 7.37
C VAL A 295 -15.50 -2.80 8.37
N ARG A 296 -16.12 -1.70 7.92
CA ARG A 296 -16.99 -0.87 8.77
C ARG A 296 -18.20 -1.66 9.29
N GLU A 297 -18.84 -2.43 8.42
CA GLU A 297 -20.01 -3.23 8.79
C GLU A 297 -19.66 -4.35 9.79
N ALA A 298 -18.55 -5.06 9.57
CA ALA A 298 -18.05 -6.07 10.49
C ALA A 298 -17.79 -5.47 11.88
N ARG A 299 -17.10 -4.32 11.95
CA ARG A 299 -16.85 -3.60 13.20
C ARG A 299 -18.12 -3.12 13.88
N ARG A 300 -19.08 -2.61 13.11
CA ARG A 300 -20.40 -2.20 13.61
C ARG A 300 -21.12 -3.35 14.28
N LEU A 301 -21.21 -4.49 13.59
CA LEU A 301 -21.87 -5.67 14.12
C LEU A 301 -21.10 -6.27 15.32
N ALA A 302 -19.78 -6.16 15.32
CA ALA A 302 -18.91 -6.57 16.41
C ALA A 302 -18.87 -5.58 17.61
N ASN A 303 -19.50 -4.41 17.49
CA ASN A 303 -19.35 -3.28 18.42
C ASN A 303 -17.88 -2.87 18.68
N THR A 304 -17.02 -3.01 17.67
CA THR A 304 -15.60 -2.65 17.71
C THR A 304 -15.29 -1.38 16.90
N GLU A 305 -16.32 -0.64 16.44
CA GLU A 305 -16.14 0.65 15.79
C GLU A 305 -15.30 1.61 16.65
N THR A 306 -14.36 2.29 16.00
CA THR A 306 -13.63 3.39 16.63
C THR A 306 -14.56 4.57 16.95
N TRP A 307 -14.04 5.57 17.65
CA TRP A 307 -14.83 6.75 18.00
C TRP A 307 -15.30 7.51 16.76
N VAL A 308 -14.39 7.70 15.80
CA VAL A 308 -14.67 8.40 14.55
C VAL A 308 -15.59 7.59 13.64
N GLU A 309 -15.47 6.27 13.57
CA GLU A 309 -16.39 5.43 12.78
C GLU A 309 -17.84 5.59 13.26
N ARG A 310 -18.06 5.51 14.58
CA ARG A 310 -19.38 5.77 15.20
C ARG A 310 -19.88 7.18 14.93
N THR A 311 -18.98 8.16 14.99
CA THR A 311 -19.31 9.58 14.75
C THR A 311 -19.74 9.82 13.31
N CYS A 312 -19.01 9.29 12.33
CA CYS A 312 -19.35 9.36 10.91
C CYS A 312 -20.73 8.75 10.64
N ARG A 313 -21.04 7.61 11.25
CA ARG A 313 -22.35 6.98 11.12
C ARG A 313 -23.46 7.83 11.73
N ALA A 314 -23.29 8.33 12.96
CA ALA A 314 -24.28 9.21 13.59
C ALA A 314 -24.51 10.50 12.77
N LEU A 315 -23.47 11.09 12.20
CA LEU A 315 -23.60 12.23 11.29
C LEU A 315 -24.49 11.93 10.08
N GLN A 316 -24.39 10.72 9.53
CA GLN A 316 -25.19 10.28 8.38
C GLN A 316 -26.64 9.92 8.76
N GLU A 317 -26.84 9.28 9.91
CA GLU A 317 -28.14 8.71 10.31
C GLU A 317 -29.02 9.69 11.09
N THR A 318 -28.43 10.43 12.03
CA THR A 318 -29.14 11.18 13.08
C THR A 318 -28.74 12.65 13.16
N GLY A 319 -27.63 13.03 12.51
CA GLY A 319 -27.14 14.39 12.40
C GLY A 319 -26.20 14.80 13.54
N ARG A 320 -25.80 16.08 13.52
CA ARG A 320 -24.68 16.60 14.31
C ARG A 320 -24.85 16.46 15.83
N ASP A 321 -26.01 16.83 16.37
CA ASP A 321 -26.23 16.83 17.83
C ASP A 321 -26.11 15.43 18.44
N ASP A 322 -26.48 14.41 17.68
CA ASP A 322 -26.37 13.00 18.09
C ASP A 322 -24.96 12.46 17.91
N ALA A 323 -24.26 12.88 16.86
CA ALA A 323 -22.84 12.58 16.67
C ALA A 323 -21.97 13.18 17.79
N GLU A 324 -22.20 14.44 18.17
CA GLU A 324 -21.49 15.09 19.29
C GLU A 324 -21.76 14.35 20.61
N ARG A 325 -23.00 13.90 20.86
CA ARG A 325 -23.34 13.12 22.06
C ARG A 325 -22.68 11.76 22.06
N THR A 326 -22.76 11.04 20.93
CA THR A 326 -22.16 9.72 20.76
C THR A 326 -20.65 9.75 20.99
N LEU A 327 -19.98 10.75 20.42
CA LEU A 327 -18.55 10.94 20.61
C LEU A 327 -18.22 11.35 22.05
N ALA A 328 -19.02 12.23 22.67
CA ALA A 328 -18.84 12.62 24.06
C ALA A 328 -18.96 11.44 25.02
N ASP A 329 -19.95 10.55 24.81
CA ASP A 329 -20.15 9.34 25.60
C ASP A 329 -18.97 8.36 25.44
N ALA A 330 -18.40 8.28 24.23
CA ALA A 330 -17.27 7.39 23.94
C ALA A 330 -15.94 7.91 24.50
N CYS A 331 -15.66 9.21 24.35
CA CYS A 331 -14.35 9.79 24.71
C CYS A 331 -14.32 10.44 26.11
N GLY A 332 -15.48 10.62 26.74
CA GLY A 332 -15.64 11.19 28.07
C GLY A 332 -15.50 12.72 28.16
N SER A 333 -15.50 13.44 27.03
CA SER A 333 -15.46 14.92 26.99
C SER A 333 -16.34 15.48 25.89
N ALA A 334 -17.36 16.26 26.29
CA ALA A 334 -18.22 16.97 25.34
C ALA A 334 -17.45 18.05 24.56
N ALA A 335 -16.45 18.70 25.18
CA ALA A 335 -15.65 19.72 24.52
C ALA A 335 -14.74 19.12 23.44
N ALA A 336 -14.06 18.01 23.75
CA ALA A 336 -13.28 17.27 22.76
C ALA A 336 -14.16 16.67 21.65
N ALA A 337 -15.40 16.28 21.97
CA ALA A 337 -16.35 15.78 20.98
C ALA A 337 -16.77 16.84 19.96
N ARG A 338 -17.06 18.09 20.38
CA ARG A 338 -17.35 19.19 19.44
C ARG A 338 -16.20 19.46 18.49
N PHE A 339 -14.97 19.46 19.00
CA PHE A 339 -13.76 19.52 18.19
C PHE A 339 -13.70 18.35 17.19
N GLY A 340 -13.90 17.12 17.65
CA GLY A 340 -13.84 15.91 16.85
C GLY A 340 -14.87 15.86 15.72
N VAL A 341 -16.11 16.25 16.00
CA VAL A 341 -17.18 16.35 15.00
C VAL A 341 -16.86 17.43 13.96
N ALA A 342 -16.44 18.62 14.39
CA ALA A 342 -16.04 19.68 13.47
C ALA A 342 -14.86 19.25 12.56
N LEU A 343 -13.88 18.52 13.11
CA LEU A 343 -12.76 17.98 12.35
C LEU A 343 -13.23 16.91 11.34
N THR A 344 -14.16 16.04 11.73
CA THR A 344 -14.72 14.98 10.88
C THR A 344 -15.50 15.54 9.69
N GLU A 345 -16.27 16.61 9.90
CA GLU A 345 -17.00 17.35 8.85
C GLU A 345 -16.11 18.32 8.04
N ARG A 346 -14.79 18.36 8.31
CA ARG A 346 -13.81 19.25 7.69
C ARG A 346 -14.09 20.76 7.88
N GLU A 347 -14.75 21.12 8.98
CA GLU A 347 -15.00 22.51 9.37
C GLU A 347 -13.78 23.12 10.09
N ASN A 348 -12.70 23.34 9.35
CA ASN A 348 -11.39 23.72 9.89
C ASN A 348 -11.42 24.91 10.87
N ASP A 349 -12.19 25.97 10.57
CA ASP A 349 -12.27 27.14 11.44
C ASP A 349 -13.02 26.86 12.75
N ARG A 350 -14.06 26.02 12.69
CA ARG A 350 -14.79 25.60 13.90
C ARG A 350 -13.93 24.66 14.74
N ALA A 351 -13.27 23.69 14.11
CA ALA A 351 -12.35 22.79 14.80
C ALA A 351 -11.24 23.58 15.52
N ARG A 352 -10.63 24.58 14.87
CA ARG A 352 -9.64 25.47 15.51
C ARG A 352 -10.23 26.25 16.68
N THR A 353 -11.46 26.74 16.55
CA THR A 353 -12.13 27.51 17.61
C THR A 353 -12.43 26.62 18.83
N GLU A 354 -12.96 25.42 18.62
CA GLU A 354 -13.23 24.46 19.69
C GLU A 354 -11.92 24.03 20.37
N LEU A 355 -10.87 23.74 19.60
CA LEU A 355 -9.56 23.36 20.14
C LEU A 355 -8.94 24.50 20.98
N ALA A 356 -9.04 25.75 20.51
CA ALA A 356 -8.54 26.90 21.25
C ALA A 356 -9.28 27.12 22.59
N GLY A 357 -10.49 26.58 22.73
CA GLY A 357 -11.26 26.59 23.98
C GLY A 357 -10.84 25.52 24.99
N LEU A 358 -10.04 24.53 24.58
CA LEU A 358 -9.59 23.45 25.47
C LEU A 358 -8.37 23.89 26.27
N THR A 359 -8.49 23.89 27.60
CA THR A 359 -7.38 24.21 28.51
C THR A 359 -7.00 23.05 29.43
N ASP A 360 -7.89 22.07 29.60
CA ASP A 360 -7.61 20.87 30.39
C ASP A 360 -6.65 19.94 29.62
N PRO A 361 -5.47 19.61 30.18
CA PRO A 361 -4.55 18.68 29.56
C PRO A 361 -5.19 17.33 29.21
N ALA A 362 -6.17 16.83 29.97
CA ALA A 362 -6.85 15.57 29.68
C ALA A 362 -7.75 15.69 28.44
N GLU A 363 -8.42 16.83 28.24
CA GLU A 363 -9.24 17.09 27.06
C GLU A 363 -8.38 17.29 25.80
N LEU A 364 -7.23 17.93 25.93
CA LEU A 364 -6.24 18.04 24.84
C LEU A 364 -5.68 16.67 24.44
N GLU A 365 -5.43 15.77 25.40
CA GLU A 365 -5.08 14.37 25.11
C GLU A 365 -6.21 13.65 24.36
N THR A 366 -7.46 13.82 24.79
CA THR A 366 -8.62 13.25 24.10
C THR A 366 -8.76 13.78 22.68
N ALA A 367 -8.62 15.09 22.48
CA ALA A 367 -8.66 15.72 21.17
C ALA A 367 -7.56 15.18 20.24
N ALA A 368 -6.34 14.98 20.77
CA ALA A 368 -5.25 14.37 20.01
C ALA A 368 -5.56 12.92 19.63
N ALA A 369 -6.15 12.14 20.54
CA ALA A 369 -6.58 10.77 20.27
C ALA A 369 -7.66 10.71 19.18
N ILE A 370 -8.65 11.62 19.20
CA ILE A 370 -9.68 11.73 18.16
C ILE A 370 -9.05 12.05 16.79
N GLY A 371 -8.09 12.99 16.75
CA GLY A 371 -7.39 13.32 15.51
C GLY A 371 -6.58 12.16 14.95
N LEU A 372 -5.95 11.34 15.80
CA LEU A 372 -5.23 10.14 15.39
C LEU A 372 -6.16 9.03 14.91
N ASP A 373 -7.31 8.84 15.56
CA ASP A 373 -8.37 7.93 15.09
C ASP A 373 -8.84 8.35 13.69
N LEU A 374 -9.14 9.64 13.49
CA LEU A 374 -9.53 10.18 12.19
C LEU A 374 -8.44 9.95 11.14
N ALA A 375 -7.18 10.22 11.46
CA ALA A 375 -6.06 9.97 10.56
C ALA A 375 -5.96 8.47 10.19
N ALA A 376 -6.17 7.55 11.13
CA ALA A 376 -6.18 6.11 10.87
C ALA A 376 -7.36 5.66 10.00
N VAL A 377 -8.54 6.28 10.16
CA VAL A 377 -9.71 6.07 9.31
C VAL A 377 -9.44 6.56 7.89
N ARG A 378 -8.93 7.78 7.73
CA ARG A 378 -8.64 8.38 6.42
C ARG A 378 -7.48 7.72 5.68
N THR A 379 -6.50 7.19 6.40
CA THR A 379 -5.42 6.39 5.79
C THR A 379 -5.96 5.10 5.18
N ARG A 380 -7.02 4.51 5.75
CA ARG A 380 -7.67 3.32 5.16
C ARG A 380 -8.41 3.67 3.87
N GLU A 381 -8.99 4.87 3.80
CA GLU A 381 -9.70 5.44 2.66
C GLU A 381 -8.77 6.03 1.57
N ASP A 382 -7.46 5.98 1.78
CA ASP A 382 -6.44 6.56 0.88
C ASP A 382 -6.63 8.08 0.64
N ASP A 383 -7.11 8.79 1.67
CA ASP A 383 -7.36 10.24 1.67
C ASP A 383 -6.22 11.01 2.37
N ASP A 384 -5.09 11.14 1.67
CA ASP A 384 -3.87 11.75 2.22
C ASP A 384 -4.07 13.22 2.64
N ALA A 385 -4.97 13.95 1.97
CA ALA A 385 -5.28 15.34 2.32
C ALA A 385 -5.93 15.43 3.71
N ALA A 386 -6.96 14.62 3.97
CA ALA A 386 -7.60 14.58 5.28
C ALA A 386 -6.68 14.03 6.37
N VAL A 387 -5.79 13.09 6.05
CA VAL A 387 -4.74 12.64 6.98
C VAL A 387 -3.87 13.83 7.39
N ASN A 388 -3.37 14.64 6.44
CA ASN A 388 -2.57 15.82 6.77
C ASN A 388 -3.32 16.82 7.65
N GLU A 389 -4.59 17.12 7.34
CA GLU A 389 -5.42 18.02 8.14
C GLU A 389 -5.61 17.52 9.58
N ALA A 390 -5.96 16.25 9.75
CA ALA A 390 -6.12 15.63 11.06
C ALA A 390 -4.80 15.66 11.85
N MET A 391 -3.68 15.35 11.22
CA MET A 391 -2.36 15.35 11.86
C MET A 391 -1.90 16.75 12.29
N LEU A 392 -2.21 17.79 11.52
CA LEU A 392 -1.99 19.17 11.94
C LEU A 392 -2.83 19.54 13.17
N ALA A 393 -4.08 19.08 13.22
CA ALA A 393 -4.94 19.28 14.38
C ALA A 393 -4.40 18.53 15.62
N VAL A 394 -3.86 17.31 15.45
CA VAL A 394 -3.18 16.55 16.51
C VAL A 394 -2.00 17.34 17.07
N MET A 395 -1.15 17.92 16.22
CA MET A 395 -0.03 18.74 16.66
C MET A 395 -0.47 20.01 17.38
N ALA A 396 -1.56 20.64 16.92
CA ALA A 396 -2.11 21.86 17.53
C ALA A 396 -2.64 21.65 18.96
N THR A 397 -2.90 20.41 19.38
CA THR A 397 -3.25 20.10 20.77
C THR A 397 -2.08 20.31 21.75
N GLY A 398 -0.85 20.36 21.25
CA GLY A 398 0.36 20.39 22.08
C GLY A 398 0.63 19.11 22.86
N ARG A 399 -0.19 18.04 22.69
CA ARG A 399 -0.04 16.75 23.38
C ARG A 399 -0.09 15.53 22.43
N PRO A 400 0.60 15.56 21.27
CA PRO A 400 0.53 14.49 20.27
C PRO A 400 0.95 13.11 20.78
N ALA A 401 2.02 13.03 21.58
CA ALA A 401 2.54 11.75 22.08
C ALA A 401 1.61 11.13 23.13
N GLU A 402 1.03 11.94 24.02
CA GLU A 402 0.05 11.48 25.00
C GLU A 402 -1.28 11.09 24.35
N GLY A 403 -1.71 11.84 23.32
CA GLY A 403 -2.83 11.46 22.46
C GLY A 403 -2.62 10.09 21.80
N TYR A 404 -1.42 9.82 21.28
CA TYR A 404 -1.08 8.52 20.70
C TYR A 404 -1.12 7.38 21.73
N ARG A 405 -0.57 7.60 22.93
CA ARG A 405 -0.67 6.62 24.03
C ARG A 405 -2.14 6.30 24.35
N ARG A 406 -3.01 7.31 24.39
CA ARG A 406 -4.43 7.10 24.60
C ARG A 406 -5.09 6.37 23.42
N ALA A 407 -4.79 6.77 22.19
CA ALA A 407 -5.34 6.14 20.99
C ALA A 407 -5.00 4.64 20.92
N LEU A 408 -3.79 4.24 21.34
CA LEU A 408 -3.42 2.83 21.48
C LEU A 408 -4.21 2.11 22.58
N ALA A 409 -4.35 2.72 23.76
CA ALA A 409 -5.06 2.11 24.88
C ALA A 409 -6.54 1.88 24.60
N GLU A 410 -7.13 2.75 23.77
CA GLU A 410 -8.54 2.71 23.35
C GLU A 410 -8.75 1.90 22.04
N GLY A 411 -7.67 1.35 21.45
CA GLY A 411 -7.75 0.58 20.19
C GLY A 411 -8.09 1.40 18.94
N LEU A 412 -7.91 2.73 18.98
CA LEU A 412 -8.22 3.64 17.86
C LEU A 412 -7.16 3.60 16.75
N VAL A 413 -5.92 3.28 17.13
CA VAL A 413 -4.81 3.03 16.20
C VAL A 413 -4.39 1.58 16.39
N GLY A 414 -4.46 0.78 15.32
CA GLY A 414 -4.05 -0.63 15.35
C GLY A 414 -2.56 -0.79 15.65
N THR A 415 -2.16 -1.96 16.14
CA THR A 415 -0.77 -2.28 16.55
C THR A 415 -0.02 -3.13 15.52
N VAL A 416 -0.60 -3.34 14.33
CA VAL A 416 0.05 -4.10 13.26
C VAL A 416 1.28 -3.30 12.81
N SER A 417 2.45 -3.93 12.84
CA SER A 417 3.73 -3.34 12.42
C SER A 417 4.23 -4.00 11.14
N GLY A 418 4.84 -3.22 10.26
CA GLY A 418 5.41 -3.70 9.00
C GLY A 418 5.42 -2.65 7.90
N PRO A 419 6.14 -2.89 6.79
CA PRO A 419 6.39 -1.88 5.76
C PRO A 419 5.12 -1.39 5.06
N MET A 420 4.07 -2.22 5.03
CA MET A 420 2.77 -1.91 4.43
C MET A 420 1.70 -1.55 5.46
N SER A 421 2.04 -1.45 6.76
CA SER A 421 1.07 -1.18 7.82
C SER A 421 0.49 0.23 7.69
N LYS A 422 -0.83 0.30 7.43
CA LYS A 422 -1.58 1.57 7.42
C LYS A 422 -1.60 2.26 8.80
N PRO A 423 -1.85 1.55 9.93
CA PRO A 423 -1.72 2.16 11.26
C PRO A 423 -0.34 2.75 11.52
N GLU A 424 0.73 2.03 11.17
CA GLU A 424 2.10 2.48 11.42
C GLU A 424 2.47 3.71 10.59
N LYS A 425 1.91 3.86 9.37
CA LYS A 425 2.07 5.10 8.56
C LYS A 425 1.59 6.36 9.29
N VAL A 426 0.48 6.28 10.02
CA VAL A 426 -0.03 7.41 10.82
C VAL A 426 0.98 7.80 11.91
N VAL A 427 1.58 6.81 12.56
CA VAL A 427 2.55 7.03 13.64
C VAL A 427 3.90 7.53 13.09
N PHE A 428 4.34 7.05 11.92
CA PHE A 428 5.49 7.64 11.21
C PHE A 428 5.25 9.10 10.82
N HIS A 429 4.02 9.45 10.42
CA HIS A 429 3.66 10.84 10.15
C HIS A 429 3.73 11.67 11.44
N LEU A 430 3.22 11.15 12.57
CA LEU A 430 3.35 11.80 13.87
C LEU A 430 4.81 12.04 14.24
N LEU A 431 5.65 11.01 14.08
CA LEU A 431 7.08 11.08 14.35
C LEU A 431 7.75 12.16 13.49
N ARG A 432 7.42 12.23 12.19
CA ARG A 432 7.94 13.25 11.28
C ARG A 432 7.58 14.66 11.76
N LEU A 433 6.31 14.91 12.10
CA LEU A 433 5.87 16.23 12.58
C LEU A 433 6.55 16.63 13.90
N LEU A 434 6.75 15.68 14.82
CA LEU A 434 7.49 15.92 16.05
C LEU A 434 8.96 16.29 15.77
N LYS A 435 9.62 15.54 14.87
CA LYS A 435 11.00 15.84 14.42
C LYS A 435 11.08 17.23 13.79
N ASP A 436 10.19 17.56 12.86
CA ASP A 436 10.15 18.83 12.14
C ASP A 436 9.90 20.02 13.09
N SER A 437 9.10 19.81 14.15
CA SER A 437 8.83 20.82 15.19
C SER A 437 9.96 20.99 16.20
N GLY A 438 10.93 20.07 16.25
CA GLY A 438 12.00 20.06 17.25
C GLY A 438 11.57 19.61 18.65
N ASP A 439 10.37 19.04 18.82
CA ASP A 439 9.86 18.54 20.12
C ASP A 439 10.49 17.18 20.49
N LEU A 440 11.68 17.24 21.07
CA LEU A 440 12.43 16.04 21.47
C LEU A 440 11.81 15.29 22.64
N ASP A 441 11.12 16.00 23.53
CA ASP A 441 10.43 15.35 24.64
C ASP A 441 9.21 14.58 24.13
N GLY A 442 8.49 15.15 23.14
CA GLY A 442 7.44 14.48 22.39
C GLY A 442 7.94 13.25 21.64
N VAL A 443 9.06 13.35 20.92
CA VAL A 443 9.70 12.18 20.27
C VAL A 443 10.06 11.11 21.29
N THR A 444 10.58 11.49 22.46
CA THR A 444 10.95 10.54 23.53
C THR A 444 9.74 9.81 24.08
N ARG A 445 8.66 10.53 24.39
CA ARG A 445 7.39 9.93 24.87
C ARG A 445 6.75 9.03 23.80
N LEU A 446 6.79 9.45 22.54
CA LEU A 446 6.32 8.66 21.41
C LEU A 446 7.11 7.36 21.29
N ALA A 447 8.45 7.43 21.30
CA ALA A 447 9.33 6.26 21.17
C ALA A 447 9.06 5.21 22.26
N GLN A 448 8.91 5.64 23.51
CA GLN A 448 8.62 4.74 24.64
C GLN A 448 7.27 4.02 24.50
N THR A 449 6.27 4.71 23.95
CA THR A 449 4.94 4.15 23.73
C THR A 449 4.92 3.27 22.48
N ALA A 450 5.67 3.64 21.45
CA ALA A 450 5.77 2.91 20.18
C ALA A 450 6.62 1.65 20.29
N GLU A 451 7.59 1.56 21.19
CA GLU A 451 8.49 0.40 21.30
C GLU A 451 7.77 -0.96 21.36
N PRO A 452 6.74 -1.16 22.22
CA PRO A 452 5.98 -2.43 22.22
C PRO A 452 4.91 -2.57 21.13
N ALA A 453 4.52 -1.48 20.45
CA ALA A 453 3.35 -1.46 19.55
C ALA A 453 3.72 -1.29 18.06
N HIS A 454 4.73 -0.46 17.78
CA HIS A 454 5.22 -0.06 16.47
C HIS A 454 6.76 0.04 16.51
N PRO A 455 7.47 -1.11 16.59
CA PRO A 455 8.92 -1.14 16.81
C PRO A 455 9.73 -0.43 15.73
N ARG A 456 9.26 -0.36 14.47
CA ARG A 456 9.98 0.36 13.40
C ARG A 456 9.94 1.87 13.63
N VAL A 457 8.80 2.39 14.08
CA VAL A 457 8.65 3.80 14.46
C VAL A 457 9.55 4.12 15.65
N ALA A 458 9.56 3.24 16.66
CA ALA A 458 10.42 3.39 17.83
C ALA A 458 11.91 3.36 17.46
N ALA A 459 12.34 2.45 16.59
CA ALA A 459 13.70 2.39 16.08
C ALA A 459 14.09 3.70 15.38
N SER A 460 13.23 4.23 14.50
CA SER A 460 13.45 5.53 13.82
C SER A 460 13.46 6.73 14.79
N ALA A 461 12.69 6.66 15.88
CA ALA A 461 12.67 7.70 16.90
C ALA A 461 13.94 7.66 17.76
N PHE A 462 14.36 6.47 18.22
CA PHE A 462 15.60 6.28 18.96
C PHE A 462 16.83 6.61 18.11
N HIS A 463 16.82 6.28 16.82
CA HIS A 463 17.87 6.69 15.88
C HIS A 463 18.02 8.21 15.84
N PHE A 464 16.92 8.93 15.66
CA PHE A 464 16.93 10.40 15.65
C PHE A 464 17.39 11.01 16.98
N LEU A 465 16.92 10.49 18.12
CA LEU A 465 17.38 10.92 19.44
C LEU A 465 18.87 10.66 19.65
N GLY A 466 19.36 9.54 19.13
CA GLY A 466 20.78 9.17 19.10
C GLY A 466 21.62 10.18 18.33
N VAL A 467 21.29 10.42 17.05
CA VAL A 467 21.99 11.38 16.18
C VAL A 467 21.97 12.79 16.76
N THR A 468 20.81 13.25 17.25
CA THR A 468 20.68 14.56 17.91
C THR A 468 21.55 14.64 19.18
N GLY A 469 21.72 13.52 19.90
CA GLY A 469 22.62 13.45 21.05
C GLY A 469 24.10 13.59 20.66
N ILE A 470 24.51 12.99 19.53
CA ILE A 470 25.87 13.15 18.97
C ILE A 470 26.13 14.62 18.63
N GLU A 471 25.18 15.28 17.94
CA GLU A 471 25.30 16.70 17.56
C GLU A 471 25.41 17.64 18.77
N ARG A 472 24.93 17.20 19.94
CA ARG A 472 24.96 17.95 21.20
C ARG A 472 26.13 17.57 22.12
N ASP A 473 27.06 16.77 21.63
CA ASP A 473 28.25 16.34 22.36
C ASP A 473 27.92 15.54 23.66
N ASP A 474 26.85 14.73 23.61
CA ASP A 474 26.48 13.77 24.67
C ASP A 474 26.52 12.33 24.12
N PRO A 475 27.72 11.79 23.86
CA PRO A 475 27.87 10.51 23.17
C PRO A 475 27.45 9.31 24.04
N GLN A 476 27.45 9.42 25.37
CA GLN A 476 26.96 8.36 26.27
C GLN A 476 25.45 8.21 26.16
N ARG A 477 24.71 9.33 26.20
CA ARG A 477 23.25 9.30 26.02
C ARG A 477 22.86 8.91 24.61
N ALA A 478 23.61 9.37 23.60
CA ALA A 478 23.44 8.95 22.21
C ALA A 478 23.56 7.42 22.05
N ALA A 479 24.62 6.81 22.59
CA ALA A 479 24.81 5.36 22.56
C ALA A 479 23.67 4.60 23.25
N GLY A 480 23.11 5.16 24.34
CA GLY A 480 21.96 4.59 25.03
C GLY A 480 20.72 4.49 24.13
N TRP A 481 20.38 5.56 23.40
CA TRP A 481 19.27 5.56 22.45
C TRP A 481 19.52 4.65 21.26
N LEU A 482 20.70 4.75 20.64
CA LEU A 482 21.07 3.96 19.47
C LEU A 482 21.05 2.46 19.78
N ARG A 483 21.54 2.03 20.95
CA ARG A 483 21.46 0.64 21.40
C ARG A 483 20.02 0.14 21.52
N ARG A 484 19.12 0.99 22.02
CA ARG A 484 17.70 0.64 22.16
C ARG A 484 17.02 0.50 20.79
N GLY A 485 17.31 1.39 19.84
CA GLY A 485 16.83 1.28 18.46
C GLY A 485 17.40 0.05 17.73
N ALA A 486 18.69 -0.24 17.91
CA ALA A 486 19.35 -1.40 17.31
C ALA A 486 18.81 -2.74 17.83
N ALA A 487 18.22 -2.78 19.03
CA ALA A 487 17.63 -3.99 19.58
C ALA A 487 16.26 -4.36 18.96
N LEU A 488 15.64 -3.47 18.17
CA LEU A 488 14.30 -3.64 17.62
C LEU A 488 14.34 -4.28 16.22
N THR A 489 14.72 -5.55 16.15
CA THR A 489 14.92 -6.30 14.89
C THR A 489 13.66 -6.94 14.31
N GLU A 490 12.52 -6.83 15.01
CA GLU A 490 11.22 -7.33 14.57
C GLU A 490 10.30 -6.14 14.23
N PRO A 491 9.44 -6.24 13.19
CA PRO A 491 9.20 -7.40 12.31
C PRO A 491 10.26 -7.58 11.21
N ASP A 492 11.22 -6.65 11.09
CA ASP A 492 12.32 -6.73 10.14
C ASP A 492 13.56 -5.99 10.65
N GLU A 493 14.75 -6.44 10.23
CA GLU A 493 16.04 -5.92 10.70
C GLU A 493 16.40 -4.54 10.12
N ASP A 494 15.72 -4.08 9.06
CA ASP A 494 16.06 -2.84 8.33
C ASP A 494 15.90 -1.60 9.22
N ALA A 495 14.82 -1.55 10.00
CA ALA A 495 14.56 -0.44 10.91
C ALA A 495 15.62 -0.32 12.02
N ALA A 496 16.23 -1.43 12.43
CA ALA A 496 17.30 -1.48 13.43
C ALA A 496 18.69 -1.14 12.85
N ALA A 497 18.88 -1.30 11.54
CA ALA A 497 20.18 -1.18 10.90
C ALA A 497 20.75 0.26 10.94
N GLY A 498 19.89 1.27 10.76
CA GLY A 498 20.26 2.69 10.92
C GLY A 498 20.83 3.01 12.32
N PRO A 499 20.08 2.76 13.41
CA PRO A 499 20.59 2.93 14.76
C PRO A 499 21.85 2.09 15.05
N ALA A 500 21.95 0.86 14.55
CA ALA A 500 23.14 0.02 14.71
C ALA A 500 24.38 0.63 14.03
N TYR A 501 24.23 1.20 12.83
CA TYR A 501 25.32 1.87 12.12
C TYR A 501 25.87 3.05 12.92
N ASP A 502 24.99 3.96 13.39
CA ASP A 502 25.42 5.13 14.15
C ASP A 502 25.90 4.76 15.55
N LEU A 503 25.39 3.67 16.15
CA LEU A 503 25.95 3.10 17.37
C LEU A 503 27.42 2.71 17.16
N GLY A 504 27.73 2.03 16.05
CA GLY A 504 29.09 1.66 15.69
C GLY A 504 30.01 2.87 15.55
N VAL A 505 29.53 3.96 14.95
CA VAL A 505 30.28 5.23 14.85
C VAL A 505 30.57 5.80 16.24
N VAL A 506 29.58 5.84 17.14
CA VAL A 506 29.76 6.38 18.50
C VAL A 506 30.72 5.51 19.32
N LEU A 507 30.59 4.19 19.26
CA LEU A 507 31.44 3.26 20.02
C LEU A 507 32.90 3.29 19.53
N ALA A 508 33.12 3.42 18.22
CA ALA A 508 34.46 3.59 17.67
C ALA A 508 35.13 4.89 18.18
N GLY A 509 34.37 5.96 18.40
CA GLY A 509 34.85 7.20 19.00
C GLY A 509 35.04 7.14 20.53
N GLN A 510 34.49 6.13 21.20
CA GLN A 510 34.58 5.91 22.66
C GLN A 510 35.65 4.88 23.05
N ASP A 511 36.52 4.48 22.11
CA ASP A 511 37.51 3.40 22.29
C ASP A 511 36.89 2.04 22.67
N ASP A 512 35.66 1.75 22.20
CA ASP A 512 35.03 0.42 22.29
C ASP A 512 34.95 -0.24 20.89
N PRO A 513 36.07 -0.79 20.39
CA PRO A 513 36.12 -1.26 19.03
C PRO A 513 35.46 -2.64 18.84
N ASP A 514 35.29 -3.43 19.90
CA ASP A 514 34.55 -4.69 19.84
C ASP A 514 33.05 -4.41 19.72
N GLY A 515 32.52 -3.49 20.53
CA GLY A 515 31.14 -3.03 20.39
C GLY A 515 30.87 -2.37 19.03
N ALA A 516 31.82 -1.58 18.52
CA ALA A 516 31.71 -0.98 17.19
C ALA A 516 31.71 -2.02 16.06
N ARG A 517 32.55 -3.07 16.18
CA ARG A 517 32.59 -4.19 15.23
C ARG A 517 31.25 -4.89 15.13
N ASP A 518 30.66 -5.23 16.28
CA ASP A 518 29.36 -5.91 16.36
C ASP A 518 28.25 -5.04 15.77
N ALA A 519 28.23 -3.74 16.11
CA ALA A 519 27.22 -2.80 15.64
C ALA A 519 27.27 -2.59 14.11
N PHE A 520 28.47 -2.44 13.52
CA PHE A 520 28.59 -2.35 12.06
C PHE A 520 28.22 -3.66 11.35
N GLY A 521 28.55 -4.81 11.94
CA GLY A 521 28.15 -6.12 11.42
C GLY A 521 26.64 -6.30 11.42
N GLN A 522 25.97 -5.91 12.51
CA GLN A 522 24.50 -5.91 12.59
C GLN A 522 23.90 -5.00 11.51
N ALA A 523 24.40 -3.78 11.37
CA ALA A 523 23.91 -2.83 10.37
C ALA A 523 24.03 -3.37 8.93
N GLU A 524 25.17 -3.97 8.59
CA GLU A 524 25.39 -4.58 7.27
C GLU A 524 24.40 -5.72 6.97
N ASN A 525 24.08 -6.53 7.98
CA ASN A 525 23.13 -7.63 7.81
C ASN A 525 21.70 -7.11 7.65
N GLY A 526 21.30 -6.10 8.44
CA GLY A 526 19.93 -5.59 8.48
C GLY A 526 19.50 -4.70 7.31
N PHE A 527 20.37 -3.85 6.75
CA PHE A 527 19.95 -2.89 5.71
C PHE A 527 19.37 -3.54 4.45
N VAL A 528 18.19 -3.18 4.00
CA VAL A 528 17.66 -3.67 2.70
C VAL A 528 18.35 -2.95 1.53
N TYR A 529 18.64 -1.66 1.69
CA TYR A 529 19.30 -0.88 0.64
C TYR A 529 20.79 -1.22 0.53
N LEU A 530 21.19 -1.77 -0.63
CA LEU A 530 22.56 -2.24 -0.90
C LEU A 530 23.64 -1.17 -0.71
N GLY A 531 23.32 0.10 -0.94
CA GLY A 531 24.26 1.21 -0.72
C GLY A 531 24.61 1.40 0.75
N ASP A 532 23.63 1.23 1.64
CA ASP A 532 23.84 1.33 3.08
C ASP A 532 24.56 0.07 3.62
N LYS A 533 24.27 -1.13 3.07
CA LYS A 533 25.07 -2.34 3.33
C LYS A 533 26.54 -2.13 2.99
N ALA A 534 26.83 -1.62 1.78
CA ALA A 534 28.20 -1.35 1.35
C ALA A 534 28.88 -0.32 2.27
N ARG A 535 28.16 0.72 2.70
CA ARG A 535 28.68 1.73 3.64
C ARG A 535 29.02 1.12 5.00
N ALA A 536 28.15 0.29 5.58
CA ALA A 536 28.40 -0.39 6.84
C ALA A 536 29.62 -1.33 6.77
N ALA A 537 29.71 -2.13 5.70
CA ALA A 537 30.85 -3.01 5.45
C ALA A 537 32.19 -2.23 5.32
N CYS A 538 32.18 -1.07 4.64
CA CYS A 538 33.35 -0.21 4.54
C CYS A 538 33.78 0.36 5.91
N ARG A 539 32.83 0.82 6.74
CA ARG A 539 33.15 1.30 8.09
C ARG A 539 33.75 0.21 8.97
N LEU A 540 33.19 -1.00 8.90
CA LEU A 540 33.74 -2.17 9.57
C LEU A 540 35.18 -2.46 9.10
N ALA A 541 35.44 -2.38 7.79
CA ALA A 541 36.78 -2.58 7.24
C ALA A 541 37.79 -1.53 7.72
N GLU A 542 37.39 -0.25 7.76
CA GLU A 542 38.21 0.86 8.28
C GLU A 542 38.59 0.65 9.74
N LEU A 543 37.62 0.25 10.58
CA LEU A 543 37.83 -0.06 11.99
C LEU A 543 38.84 -1.20 12.18
N LEU A 544 38.62 -2.32 11.48
CA LEU A 544 39.48 -3.51 11.56
C LEU A 544 40.90 -3.23 11.08
N ASN A 545 41.04 -2.41 10.03
CA ASN A 545 42.34 -1.98 9.53
C ASN A 545 43.08 -1.12 10.57
N GLY A 546 42.37 -0.22 11.26
CA GLY A 546 42.92 0.57 12.37
C GLY A 546 43.39 -0.29 13.56
N GLN A 547 42.71 -1.40 13.83
CA GLN A 547 43.11 -2.39 14.83
C GLN A 547 44.28 -3.30 14.37
N GLY A 548 44.67 -3.23 13.10
CA GLY A 548 45.72 -4.07 12.53
C GLY A 548 45.26 -5.45 12.05
N ASP A 549 43.96 -5.77 12.12
CA ASP A 549 43.39 -7.01 11.57
C ASP A 549 43.17 -6.86 10.05
N ARG A 550 44.29 -6.95 9.32
CA ARG A 550 44.31 -6.82 7.86
C ARG A 550 43.47 -7.89 7.15
N ALA A 551 43.37 -9.09 7.72
CA ALA A 551 42.64 -10.18 7.10
C ALA A 551 41.13 -9.92 7.15
N ALA A 552 40.61 -9.52 8.32
CA ALA A 552 39.21 -9.18 8.46
C ALA A 552 38.85 -7.87 7.74
N ALA A 553 39.74 -6.87 7.74
CA ALA A 553 39.54 -5.63 6.99
C ALA A 553 39.36 -5.89 5.48
N SER A 554 40.25 -6.69 4.89
CA SER A 554 40.15 -7.06 3.47
C SER A 554 38.88 -7.86 3.16
N ALA A 555 38.47 -8.78 4.04
CA ALA A 555 37.20 -9.50 3.87
C ALA A 555 35.98 -8.56 3.92
N ALA A 556 35.97 -7.56 4.80
CA ALA A 556 34.92 -6.55 4.89
C ALA A 556 34.89 -5.62 3.66
N TRP A 557 36.05 -5.17 3.16
CA TRP A 557 36.12 -4.43 1.89
C TRP A 557 35.65 -5.25 0.68
N THR A 558 35.93 -6.56 0.66
CA THR A 558 35.41 -7.46 -0.38
C THR A 558 33.88 -7.52 -0.35
N ARG A 559 33.26 -7.67 0.82
CA ARG A 559 31.79 -7.63 0.96
C ARG A 559 31.22 -6.27 0.55
N ALA A 560 31.85 -5.17 0.95
CA ALA A 560 31.44 -3.83 0.53
C ALA A 560 31.45 -3.68 -1.01
N ALA A 561 32.48 -4.25 -1.67
CA ALA A 561 32.63 -4.16 -3.12
C ALA A 561 31.57 -4.98 -3.84
N PHE A 562 31.21 -6.13 -3.27
CA PHE A 562 30.11 -6.95 -3.75
C PHE A 562 28.76 -6.22 -3.65
N TRP A 563 28.41 -5.69 -2.47
CA TRP A 563 27.17 -4.95 -2.27
C TRP A 563 27.05 -3.74 -3.20
N HIS A 564 28.14 -3.00 -3.40
CA HIS A 564 28.17 -1.86 -4.31
C HIS A 564 28.05 -2.27 -5.78
N ALA A 565 28.68 -3.38 -6.19
CA ALA A 565 28.56 -3.90 -7.55
C ALA A 565 27.12 -4.34 -7.85
N ARG A 566 26.43 -5.00 -6.90
CA ARG A 566 25.00 -5.34 -7.03
C ARG A 566 24.14 -4.08 -7.26
N LEU A 567 24.40 -3.01 -6.50
CA LEU A 567 23.70 -1.74 -6.64
C LEU A 567 23.96 -1.07 -8.00
N GLU A 568 25.22 -0.92 -8.41
CA GLU A 568 25.58 -0.17 -9.62
C GLU A 568 25.24 -0.93 -10.91
N LEU A 569 25.33 -2.26 -10.89
CA LEU A 569 25.05 -3.09 -12.06
C LEU A 569 23.57 -3.48 -12.17
N GLY A 570 22.80 -3.40 -11.08
CA GLY A 570 21.39 -3.77 -11.06
C GLY A 570 21.13 -5.23 -11.42
N SER A 571 22.14 -6.10 -11.30
CA SER A 571 22.09 -7.52 -11.68
C SER A 571 22.98 -8.33 -10.75
N ASP A 572 22.36 -9.30 -10.08
CA ASP A 572 23.04 -10.23 -9.17
C ASP A 572 24.04 -11.11 -9.93
N GLU A 573 23.69 -11.56 -11.14
CA GLU A 573 24.57 -12.35 -12.00
C GLU A 573 25.82 -11.56 -12.43
N HIS A 574 25.64 -10.28 -12.83
CA HIS A 574 26.78 -9.43 -13.20
C HIS A 574 27.65 -9.05 -12.00
N ALA A 575 27.04 -8.89 -10.82
CA ALA A 575 27.78 -8.66 -9.59
C ALA A 575 28.58 -9.89 -9.14
N ALA A 576 28.01 -11.10 -9.28
CA ALA A 576 28.70 -12.37 -9.05
C ALA A 576 29.92 -12.53 -9.96
N TRP A 577 29.76 -12.22 -11.26
CA TRP A 577 30.89 -12.19 -12.19
C TRP A 577 31.94 -11.16 -11.76
N SER A 578 31.50 -9.97 -11.37
CA SER A 578 32.41 -8.89 -10.99
C SER A 578 33.22 -9.20 -9.73
N ILE A 579 32.59 -9.82 -8.74
CA ILE A 579 33.28 -10.19 -7.50
C ILE A 579 34.19 -11.42 -7.70
N ARG A 580 33.83 -12.38 -8.55
CA ARG A 580 34.73 -13.48 -8.96
C ARG A 580 36.02 -12.94 -9.59
N LYS A 581 35.89 -11.97 -10.51
CA LYS A 581 37.05 -11.30 -11.10
C LYS A 581 37.93 -10.59 -10.07
N LEU A 582 37.35 -9.93 -9.07
CA LEU A 582 38.15 -9.40 -7.95
C LEU A 582 38.90 -10.53 -7.23
N GLY A 583 38.24 -11.67 -6.99
CA GLY A 583 38.86 -12.85 -6.39
C GLY A 583 40.07 -13.36 -7.18
N ASP A 584 39.97 -13.43 -8.51
CA ASP A 584 41.06 -13.86 -9.39
C ASP A 584 42.25 -12.88 -9.33
N LEU A 585 41.98 -11.58 -9.44
CA LEU A 585 43.00 -10.55 -9.34
C LEU A 585 43.70 -10.53 -7.98
N LEU A 586 42.96 -10.78 -6.90
CA LEU A 586 43.52 -10.91 -5.55
C LEU A 586 44.37 -12.18 -5.41
N ALA A 587 43.94 -13.30 -5.99
CA ALA A 587 44.70 -14.54 -5.98
C ALA A 587 46.04 -14.38 -6.73
N GLU A 588 46.02 -13.73 -7.90
CA GLU A 588 47.21 -13.38 -8.68
C GLU A 588 48.16 -12.45 -7.91
N ALA A 589 47.61 -11.52 -7.12
CA ALA A 589 48.37 -10.64 -6.25
C ALA A 589 48.91 -11.31 -4.97
N GLY A 590 48.57 -12.59 -4.72
CA GLY A 590 48.99 -13.35 -3.54
C GLY A 590 48.11 -13.13 -2.30
N GLU A 591 46.99 -12.43 -2.42
CA GLU A 591 46.07 -12.08 -1.34
C GLU A 591 45.03 -13.19 -1.09
N SER A 592 45.49 -14.32 -0.53
CA SER A 592 44.69 -15.56 -0.46
C SER A 592 43.39 -15.48 0.36
N THR A 593 43.34 -14.66 1.41
CA THR A 593 42.14 -14.54 2.28
C THR A 593 41.01 -13.78 1.61
N PRO A 594 41.20 -12.52 1.14
CA PRO A 594 40.12 -11.80 0.45
C PRO A 594 39.77 -12.42 -0.91
N ALA A 595 40.71 -13.14 -1.57
CA ALA A 595 40.40 -13.92 -2.77
C ALA A 595 39.35 -15.01 -2.47
N ARG A 596 39.58 -15.84 -1.43
CA ARG A 596 38.61 -16.88 -1.02
C ARG A 596 37.25 -16.28 -0.67
N GLN A 597 37.21 -15.14 0.01
CA GLN A 597 35.94 -14.46 0.33
C GLN A 597 35.20 -14.00 -0.93
N ALA A 598 35.92 -13.45 -1.91
CA ALA A 598 35.35 -12.98 -3.17
C ALA A 598 34.78 -14.14 -3.99
N HIS A 599 35.51 -15.26 -4.07
CA HIS A 599 35.04 -16.49 -4.71
C HIS A 599 33.82 -17.07 -4.00
N HIS A 600 33.82 -17.13 -2.67
CA HIS A 600 32.66 -17.59 -1.90
C HIS A 600 31.39 -16.77 -2.19
N LEU A 601 31.47 -15.43 -2.15
CA LEU A 601 30.33 -14.56 -2.47
C LEU A 601 29.85 -14.74 -3.92
N ALA A 602 30.76 -15.03 -4.84
CA ALA A 602 30.43 -15.30 -6.23
C ALA A 602 29.70 -16.64 -6.42
N ASP A 603 29.96 -17.62 -5.55
CA ASP A 603 29.39 -18.97 -5.64
C ASP A 603 28.01 -19.08 -4.97
N GLU A 604 27.69 -18.17 -4.05
CA GLU A 604 26.35 -18.03 -3.45
C GLU A 604 25.29 -17.50 -4.42
N THR A 605 25.72 -17.00 -5.58
CA THR A 605 24.86 -16.38 -6.60
C THR A 605 25.10 -17.05 -7.95
N GLN A 606 24.04 -17.29 -8.74
CA GLN A 606 24.19 -17.81 -10.10
C GLN A 606 24.90 -16.76 -10.97
N GLU A 607 25.99 -17.16 -11.64
CA GLU A 607 26.76 -16.26 -12.53
C GLU A 607 26.16 -16.23 -13.94
N SER A 608 26.34 -15.10 -14.64
CA SER A 608 26.02 -14.99 -16.06
C SER A 608 27.04 -15.75 -16.92
N ASP A 609 26.56 -16.46 -17.94
CA ASP A 609 27.42 -17.13 -18.93
C ASP A 609 28.22 -16.15 -19.81
N VAL A 610 27.84 -14.86 -19.82
CA VAL A 610 28.47 -13.82 -20.64
C VAL A 610 29.12 -12.77 -19.74
N ALA A 611 30.40 -12.48 -20.00
CA ALA A 611 31.13 -11.45 -19.28
C ALA A 611 30.48 -10.06 -19.44
N PRO A 612 30.06 -9.39 -18.35
CA PRO A 612 29.49 -8.06 -18.43
C PRO A 612 30.55 -7.02 -18.82
N ALA A 613 30.15 -6.03 -19.62
CA ALA A 613 31.03 -4.93 -20.01
C ALA A 613 31.62 -4.18 -18.80
N ALA A 614 30.89 -4.11 -17.69
CA ALA A 614 31.31 -3.48 -16.42
C ALA A 614 31.86 -4.49 -15.40
N GLY A 615 32.39 -5.63 -15.86
CA GLY A 615 32.80 -6.72 -14.99
C GLY A 615 33.94 -6.41 -14.00
N ALA A 616 34.74 -5.37 -14.20
CA ALA A 616 35.74 -4.95 -13.21
C ALA A 616 35.20 -4.00 -12.11
N CYS A 617 33.87 -3.84 -11.99
CA CYS A 617 33.21 -2.95 -11.03
C CYS A 617 33.65 -3.18 -9.57
N ALA A 618 33.46 -4.39 -9.04
CA ALA A 618 33.84 -4.72 -7.67
C ALA A 618 35.35 -4.53 -7.44
N ALA A 619 36.18 -4.97 -8.39
CA ALA A 619 37.63 -4.84 -8.30
C ALA A 619 38.10 -3.38 -8.23
N PHE A 620 37.48 -2.50 -9.01
CA PHE A 620 37.78 -1.08 -9.00
C PHE A 620 37.45 -0.43 -7.66
N HIS A 621 36.24 -0.66 -7.13
CA HIS A 621 35.82 -0.06 -5.86
C HIS A 621 36.62 -0.59 -4.67
N TYR A 622 36.90 -1.89 -4.63
CA TYR A 622 37.83 -2.48 -3.66
C TYR A 622 39.19 -1.78 -3.70
N ALA A 623 39.80 -1.65 -4.88
CA ALA A 623 41.09 -0.99 -5.02
C ALA A 623 41.07 0.47 -4.54
N ARG A 624 39.98 1.20 -4.76
CA ARG A 624 39.82 2.58 -4.29
C ARG A 624 39.71 2.69 -2.78
N TRP A 625 38.98 1.79 -2.12
CA TRP A 625 38.84 1.80 -0.67
C TRP A 625 40.11 1.36 0.06
N ILE A 626 40.78 0.29 -0.38
CA ILE A 626 42.05 -0.10 0.25
C ILE A 626 43.13 0.98 0.03
N GLN A 627 43.09 1.70 -1.10
CA GLN A 627 43.97 2.85 -1.34
C GLN A 627 43.76 3.95 -0.30
N ALA A 628 42.50 4.26 0.02
CA ALA A 628 42.14 5.21 1.08
C ALA A 628 42.52 4.69 2.48
N GLY A 629 42.45 3.38 2.69
CA GLY A 629 42.88 2.70 3.92
C GLY A 629 44.40 2.56 4.10
N GLY A 630 45.21 3.16 3.22
CA GLY A 630 46.68 3.18 3.34
C GLY A 630 47.40 2.06 2.57
N HIS A 631 46.67 1.16 1.90
CA HIS A 631 47.24 0.03 1.13
C HIS A 631 47.57 0.44 -0.31
N ARG A 632 48.36 1.50 -0.46
CA ARG A 632 48.59 2.16 -1.75
C ARG A 632 49.20 1.24 -2.81
N GLU A 633 50.21 0.45 -2.46
CA GLU A 633 50.89 -0.42 -3.43
C GLU A 633 49.97 -1.52 -3.97
N GLN A 634 49.24 -2.20 -3.07
CA GLN A 634 48.24 -3.23 -3.43
C GLN A 634 47.13 -2.64 -4.30
N ALA A 635 46.61 -1.46 -3.94
CA ALA A 635 45.62 -0.75 -4.75
C ALA A 635 46.13 -0.42 -6.16
N LEU A 636 47.35 0.08 -6.29
CA LEU A 636 47.94 0.43 -7.58
C LEU A 636 48.18 -0.81 -8.44
N THR A 637 48.54 -1.95 -7.84
CA THR A 637 48.65 -3.23 -8.55
C THR A 637 47.30 -3.65 -9.14
N LEU A 638 46.24 -3.63 -8.34
CA LEU A 638 44.89 -3.94 -8.83
C LEU A 638 44.43 -2.96 -9.91
N LEU A 639 44.63 -1.65 -9.73
CA LEU A 639 44.25 -0.64 -10.72
C LEU A 639 44.99 -0.80 -12.05
N ARG A 640 46.25 -1.25 -12.04
CA ARG A 640 47.00 -1.57 -13.28
C ARG A 640 46.37 -2.76 -14.00
N ALA A 641 46.12 -3.85 -13.26
CA ALA A 641 45.48 -5.04 -13.83
C ALA A 641 44.09 -4.74 -14.41
N ILE A 642 43.30 -3.88 -13.74
CA ILE A 642 42.00 -3.42 -14.25
C ILE A 642 42.17 -2.52 -15.50
N SER A 643 43.19 -1.66 -15.54
CA SER A 643 43.41 -0.76 -16.67
C SER A 643 43.87 -1.45 -17.96
N ASP A 644 44.45 -2.64 -17.83
CA ASP A 644 44.89 -3.47 -18.96
C ASP A 644 43.73 -4.26 -19.60
N ASP A 645 42.56 -4.24 -18.96
CA ASP A 645 41.32 -4.87 -19.45
C ASP A 645 40.48 -3.92 -20.33
N SER A 646 39.32 -4.40 -20.78
CA SER A 646 38.33 -3.64 -21.54
C SER A 646 37.14 -3.18 -20.69
N GLY A 647 36.43 -2.14 -21.15
CA GLY A 647 35.21 -1.66 -20.51
C GLY A 647 35.36 -0.33 -19.73
N PRO A 648 34.26 0.18 -19.15
CA PRO A 648 34.23 1.50 -18.52
C PRO A 648 35.14 1.59 -17.29
N TYR A 649 35.35 0.47 -16.60
CA TYR A 649 36.18 0.40 -15.39
C TYR A 649 37.68 0.41 -15.67
N ALA A 650 38.12 -0.09 -16.83
CA ALA A 650 39.49 0.08 -17.28
C ALA A 650 39.84 1.57 -17.48
N VAL A 651 38.91 2.34 -18.06
CA VAL A 651 39.06 3.80 -18.23
C VAL A 651 39.08 4.53 -16.88
N LYS A 652 38.17 4.17 -15.96
CA LYS A 652 38.14 4.71 -14.59
C LYS A 652 39.47 4.41 -13.86
N ALA A 653 40.00 3.19 -13.97
CA ALA A 653 41.26 2.77 -13.36
C ALA A 653 42.47 3.52 -13.94
N ALA A 654 42.56 3.65 -15.27
CA ALA A 654 43.62 4.43 -15.93
C ALA A 654 43.61 5.90 -15.48
N ARG A 655 42.43 6.49 -15.27
CA ARG A 655 42.29 7.85 -14.72
C ARG A 655 42.79 7.93 -13.27
N ALA A 656 42.43 6.96 -12.43
CA ALA A 656 42.88 6.90 -11.04
C ALA A 656 44.42 6.76 -10.93
N LEU A 657 45.05 5.94 -11.77
CA LEU A 657 46.51 5.82 -11.86
C LEU A 657 47.21 7.13 -12.26
N ARG A 658 46.63 7.86 -13.22
CA ARG A 658 47.13 9.20 -13.63
C ARG A 658 46.98 10.25 -12.54
N ALA A 659 45.94 10.17 -11.71
CA ALA A 659 45.77 11.06 -10.57
C ALA A 659 46.79 10.73 -9.46
N ALA A 660 46.99 9.45 -9.16
CA ALA A 660 47.95 9.00 -8.14
C ALA A 660 49.41 9.37 -8.47
N THR A 661 49.75 9.51 -9.75
CA THR A 661 51.09 9.94 -10.22
C THR A 661 51.30 11.46 -10.20
N ARG A 662 50.25 12.26 -9.95
CA ARG A 662 50.30 13.73 -9.92
C ARG A 662 50.31 14.34 -8.51
N GLU A 663 50.16 13.55 -7.44
CA GLU A 663 50.39 14.01 -6.07
C GLU A 663 51.89 14.27 -5.84
N PRO A 664 52.32 15.49 -5.44
CA PRO A 664 53.72 15.74 -5.15
C PRO A 664 54.13 15.01 -3.86
N ALA A 665 55.27 14.32 -3.92
CA ALA A 665 55.93 13.78 -2.74
C ALA A 665 56.26 14.92 -1.78
N VAL A 666 55.69 14.90 -0.57
CA VAL A 666 56.18 15.72 0.54
C VAL A 666 57.61 15.24 0.86
N PRO A 667 58.62 16.13 0.95
CA PRO A 667 59.98 15.71 1.30
C PRO A 667 60.03 15.22 2.74
N GLY A 668 60.72 14.09 2.93
CA GLY A 668 60.81 13.36 4.18
C GLY A 668 61.32 14.18 5.37
N ALA A 669 60.86 13.75 6.54
CA ALA A 669 61.44 14.08 7.82
C ALA A 669 62.82 13.43 7.92
N ASP A 670 63.87 14.27 7.88
CA ASP A 670 65.16 13.94 8.47
C ASP A 670 65.79 15.23 9.01
N GLY A 671 65.99 15.26 10.33
CA GLY A 671 66.94 16.13 11.01
C GLY A 671 66.43 17.46 11.57
N ALA A 672 65.88 17.44 12.78
CA ALA A 672 66.12 18.51 13.76
C ALA A 672 65.78 18.02 15.18
N ASP A 673 66.76 17.37 15.82
CA ASP A 673 66.85 17.34 17.27
C ASP A 673 67.72 18.52 17.71
N GLY A 674 67.23 19.28 18.70
CA GLY A 674 67.96 20.33 19.42
C GLY A 674 67.94 21.75 18.83
N ASP A 675 67.06 22.62 19.31
CA ASP A 675 67.48 23.54 20.38
C ASP A 675 66.28 24.24 21.07
N ALA A 676 66.36 24.28 22.39
CA ALA A 676 65.38 24.93 23.25
C ALA A 676 65.71 26.43 23.38
N ARG A 677 64.68 27.29 23.38
CA ARG A 677 64.40 28.35 24.39
C ARG A 677 63.68 29.58 23.81
N ARG A 678 62.75 30.09 24.65
CA ARG A 678 62.05 31.39 24.66
C ARG A 678 60.80 31.45 23.76
N ALA A 679 59.63 31.91 24.22
CA ALA A 679 59.28 32.63 25.44
C ALA A 679 57.81 32.36 25.82
N ALA A 680 57.57 32.22 27.12
CA ALA A 680 56.28 32.50 27.73
C ALA A 680 56.08 34.02 27.82
N GLY A 681 54.84 34.47 27.64
CA GLY A 681 54.39 35.80 28.03
C GLY A 681 53.42 36.44 27.03
N GLY A 682 52.11 36.28 27.26
CA GLY A 682 51.17 37.35 26.91
C GLY A 682 51.32 38.53 27.90
N PRO A 683 50.39 39.50 27.96
CA PRO A 683 49.30 39.82 27.03
C PRO A 683 49.28 41.32 26.63
N SER A 684 48.46 41.67 25.64
CA SER A 684 47.67 42.91 25.56
C SER A 684 46.69 42.83 24.41
#